data_AF-A0A0M4GHV2-F1
#
_entry.id   AF-A0A0M4GHV2-F1
#
_cell.length_a   1.000
_cell.length_b   1.000
_cell.length_c   1.000
_cell.angle_alpha   90.00
_cell.angle_beta   90.00
_cell.angle_gamma   90.00
#
_symmetry.space_group_name_H-M   'P 1'
#
loop_
_entity.id
_entity.type
_entity.pdbx_description
1 polymer ?
#
loop_
_entity_poly.entity_id
_entity_poly.type
_entity_poly.pdbx_seq_one_letter_code
_entity_poly.pdbx_strand_id
1 'polypeptide(L)'
;MKKIACLIAIVAFISSPTQQAGAATNTNQLVTDAQNAGTILKWAISVEGSADFKTRPYDQYNMAKKTIFAAENAASKLSTSEKLSIQAKLVEPKIHVKRAQAYIDAITSSEKIEGLTNNLQKAVNSEDLNQVKSAYHTATAEYRKQVKLLDRVYGQSTRDGIRNAVKPAMENLINQVNYDVTVKMHLDKASSFIQDNKLEEASFELDKAVYYFNLNEAIFTFESQLTNTYDDILASLPLKPLSVFTDGKNSVTINFTKEYSIPLVGLEAGQFKISGETVQSATLSDDNKSVILTTSDLNSSTNYTMTWKDHKMNFVTEAKPDTTGILLSESEVAYMETTNNRIYSAKLTNSDGSPYVGRVLISLSDANPDNETNSTTAVITSANGHFGTTGQEATTYTDQNGNLTFIIAAGGSASVTHVQPTIQKLDGNLTSKKAPITHFFQLQNTSDFYKVVINGSHIYLESDYVYTNGYKYKWDSNDLFFIRGQNVPQEIFEKALSNGDSLTIGYEVKAENISTWNLTIDVTEAAKLEITNPAHTPVTYDGSSYIISGTAQAEYTVHLYLNGTFLGTTKVDDNGEWTYGSVSLLQNETNTFEAYQYAPDKDGQNGEGSENPTTPAIAIINEGAFASTEITLKDIDNNGLTISDTLDFTFLNPSYGHEFKKDITGTITVNDGYGKSAELIVEYVDSDTLKVIDFISIESNFTHNSASLIIVGTEGLVNQDQLSYNVEQSQWDGTLLSRYH
;
A
#
# COMPACT_ATOMS: atom_id res chain seq x y z
N MET A 1 56.38 -9.01 -28.87
CA MET A 1 56.86 -10.38 -29.21
C MET A 1 56.42 -10.72 -30.63
N LYS A 2 57.26 -11.45 -31.36
CA LYS A 2 57.31 -11.60 -32.82
C LYS A 2 55.95 -11.89 -33.50
N LYS A 3 55.54 -11.02 -34.44
CA LYS A 3 54.52 -11.32 -35.45
C LYS A 3 55.07 -12.40 -36.39
N ILE A 4 54.64 -13.64 -36.25
CA ILE A 4 54.86 -14.67 -37.27
C ILE A 4 53.67 -14.56 -38.24
N ALA A 5 53.87 -13.83 -39.33
CA ALA A 5 52.95 -13.84 -40.46
C ALA A 5 53.09 -15.20 -41.15
N CYS A 6 52.12 -16.08 -40.96
CA CYS A 6 52.03 -17.33 -41.71
C CYS A 6 51.36 -17.01 -43.07
N LEU A 7 52.19 -16.65 -44.06
CA LEU A 7 51.79 -16.59 -45.47
C LEU A 7 51.53 -18.03 -45.93
N ILE A 8 50.26 -18.45 -45.96
CA ILE A 8 49.87 -19.69 -46.63
C ILE A 8 49.79 -19.39 -48.13
N ALA A 9 50.78 -19.86 -48.87
CA ALA A 9 50.77 -19.87 -50.32
C ALA A 9 49.62 -20.76 -50.82
N ILE A 10 48.68 -20.17 -51.55
CA ILE A 10 47.67 -20.91 -52.31
C ILE A 10 48.39 -21.58 -53.49
N VAL A 11 48.74 -22.86 -53.35
CA VAL A 11 49.21 -23.66 -54.49
C VAL A 11 47.99 -24.29 -55.15
N ALA A 12 47.60 -23.75 -56.30
CA ALA A 12 46.63 -24.37 -57.19
C ALA A 12 47.26 -25.61 -57.84
N PHE A 13 46.98 -26.80 -57.33
CA PHE A 13 47.15 -28.04 -58.08
C PHE A 13 45.79 -28.46 -58.63
N ILE A 14 45.49 -28.03 -59.86
CA ILE A 14 44.50 -28.70 -60.70
C ILE A 14 45.30 -29.64 -61.62
N SER A 15 45.45 -30.90 -61.23
CA SER A 15 45.90 -31.95 -62.13
C SER A 15 44.69 -32.79 -62.55
N SER A 16 44.48 -32.89 -63.87
CA SER A 16 43.46 -33.66 -64.56
C SER A 16 43.43 -35.14 -64.10
N PRO A 17 42.26 -35.81 -64.09
CA PRO A 17 42.14 -37.16 -63.56
C PRO A 17 42.65 -38.20 -64.57
N THR A 18 43.67 -38.97 -64.20
CA THR A 18 43.98 -40.26 -64.82
C THR A 18 43.11 -41.37 -64.22
N GLN A 19 42.63 -42.26 -65.09
CA GLN A 19 41.64 -43.31 -64.84
C GLN A 19 42.06 -44.34 -63.78
N GLN A 20 41.00 -44.98 -63.24
CA GLN A 20 40.94 -46.13 -62.34
C GLN A 20 41.15 -45.87 -60.84
N ALA A 21 40.08 -45.41 -60.18
CA ALA A 21 39.91 -45.52 -58.74
C ALA A 21 38.44 -45.80 -58.41
N GLY A 22 38.16 -46.80 -57.56
CA GLY A 22 36.80 -47.18 -57.18
C GLY A 22 36.06 -46.02 -56.49
N ALA A 23 34.72 -46.13 -56.38
CA ALA A 23 33.87 -45.10 -55.74
C ALA A 23 34.35 -44.69 -54.32
N ALA A 24 35.08 -45.58 -53.62
CA ALA A 24 35.68 -45.32 -52.32
C ALA A 24 36.87 -44.32 -52.36
N THR A 25 37.69 -44.29 -53.41
CA THR A 25 38.87 -43.42 -53.50
C THR A 25 38.49 -41.95 -53.74
N ASN A 26 37.44 -41.71 -54.54
CA ASN A 26 36.90 -40.37 -54.79
C ASN A 26 36.24 -39.78 -53.52
N THR A 27 35.59 -40.64 -52.72
CA THR A 27 34.93 -40.21 -51.48
C THR A 27 35.94 -39.76 -50.40
N ASN A 28 37.08 -40.44 -50.26
CA ASN A 28 38.13 -40.03 -49.31
C ASN A 28 38.75 -38.66 -49.66
N GLN A 29 38.87 -38.33 -50.94
CA GLN A 29 39.34 -37.02 -51.38
C GLN A 29 38.35 -35.93 -50.98
N LEU A 30 37.03 -36.13 -51.20
CA LEU A 30 35.99 -35.17 -50.80
C LEU A 30 35.96 -34.92 -49.28
N VAL A 31 36.22 -35.95 -48.48
CA VAL A 31 36.36 -35.80 -47.01
C VAL A 31 37.58 -34.97 -46.66
N THR A 32 38.71 -35.20 -47.33
CA THR A 32 39.94 -34.42 -47.14
C THR A 32 39.72 -32.96 -47.52
N ASP A 33 39.03 -32.69 -48.64
CA ASP A 33 38.68 -31.34 -49.07
C ASP A 33 37.78 -30.64 -48.04
N ALA A 34 36.81 -31.35 -47.45
CA ALA A 34 35.96 -30.84 -46.38
C ALA A 34 36.74 -30.54 -45.09
N GLN A 35 37.72 -31.38 -44.74
CA GLN A 35 38.60 -31.15 -43.59
C GLN A 35 39.51 -29.94 -43.80
N ASN A 36 40.06 -29.77 -45.00
CA ASN A 36 40.88 -28.63 -45.37
C ASN A 36 40.05 -27.33 -45.37
N ALA A 37 38.87 -27.34 -45.99
CA ALA A 37 37.96 -26.19 -46.00
C ALA A 37 37.50 -25.81 -44.57
N GLY A 38 37.21 -26.80 -43.72
CA GLY A 38 36.90 -26.59 -42.31
C GLY A 38 38.07 -25.97 -41.52
N THR A 39 39.30 -26.40 -41.80
CA THR A 39 40.52 -25.85 -41.17
C THR A 39 40.76 -24.40 -41.61
N ILE A 40 40.61 -24.10 -42.90
CA ILE A 40 40.70 -22.73 -43.42
C ILE A 40 39.65 -21.84 -42.72
N LEU A 41 38.41 -22.31 -42.62
CA LEU A 41 37.33 -21.59 -41.96
C LEU A 41 37.62 -21.34 -40.46
N LYS A 42 38.17 -22.33 -39.75
CA LYS A 42 38.60 -22.19 -38.34
C LYS A 42 39.57 -21.01 -38.16
N TRP A 43 40.59 -20.91 -39.02
CA TRP A 43 41.57 -19.82 -38.94
C TRP A 43 40.98 -18.48 -39.36
N ALA A 44 40.03 -18.47 -40.29
CA ALA A 44 39.34 -17.26 -40.72
C ALA A 44 38.51 -16.59 -39.62
N ILE A 45 38.08 -17.35 -38.61
CA ILE A 45 37.29 -16.88 -37.46
C ILE A 45 38.10 -16.82 -36.15
N SER A 46 39.40 -17.08 -36.19
CA SER A 46 40.28 -17.06 -35.01
C SER A 46 41.29 -15.92 -35.10
N VAL A 47 41.54 -15.24 -33.97
CA VAL A 47 42.59 -14.22 -33.83
C VAL A 47 43.99 -14.78 -34.07
N GLU A 48 44.19 -16.06 -33.74
CA GLU A 48 45.43 -16.77 -34.02
C GLU A 48 45.64 -17.01 -35.52
N GLY A 49 44.59 -16.83 -36.33
CA GLY A 49 44.60 -16.93 -37.78
C GLY A 49 44.45 -15.55 -38.44
N SER A 50 43.35 -15.35 -39.16
CA SER A 50 43.11 -14.14 -39.97
C SER A 50 41.90 -13.32 -39.55
N ALA A 51 41.29 -13.60 -38.39
CA ALA A 51 40.17 -12.80 -37.93
C ALA A 51 40.63 -11.38 -37.52
N ASP A 52 39.96 -10.37 -38.06
CA ASP A 52 40.23 -8.94 -37.83
C ASP A 52 39.08 -8.25 -37.07
N PHE A 53 38.11 -9.03 -36.58
CA PHE A 53 36.90 -8.57 -35.88
C PHE A 53 35.93 -7.76 -36.72
N LYS A 54 36.10 -7.69 -38.05
CA LYS A 54 35.28 -6.87 -38.94
C LYS A 54 34.82 -7.62 -40.18
N THR A 55 35.68 -8.46 -40.74
CA THR A 55 35.44 -9.13 -42.01
C THR A 55 34.69 -10.45 -41.79
N ARG A 56 33.63 -10.66 -42.57
CA ARG A 56 32.88 -11.94 -42.60
C ARG A 56 33.54 -12.91 -43.58
N PRO A 57 33.88 -14.15 -43.18
CA PRO A 57 34.51 -15.12 -44.07
C PRO A 57 33.47 -15.89 -44.90
N TYR A 58 32.62 -15.19 -45.67
CA TYR A 58 31.54 -15.82 -46.44
C TYR A 58 32.05 -16.83 -47.46
N ASP A 59 33.15 -16.55 -48.13
CA ASP A 59 33.72 -17.45 -49.13
C ASP A 59 34.19 -18.75 -48.48
N GLN A 60 34.93 -18.67 -47.38
CA GLN A 60 35.41 -19.83 -46.62
C GLN A 60 34.24 -20.60 -46.00
N TYR A 61 33.22 -19.91 -45.50
CA TYR A 61 32.01 -20.50 -44.93
C TYR A 61 31.21 -21.28 -45.97
N ASN A 62 30.95 -20.66 -47.13
CA ASN A 62 30.22 -21.28 -48.23
C ASN A 62 31.00 -22.44 -48.84
N MET A 63 32.33 -22.31 -48.97
CA MET A 63 33.19 -23.39 -49.42
C MET A 63 33.12 -24.60 -48.48
N ALA A 64 33.27 -24.39 -47.17
CA ALA A 64 33.20 -25.47 -46.19
C ALA A 64 31.84 -26.19 -46.21
N LYS A 65 30.73 -25.46 -46.30
CA LYS A 65 29.39 -26.04 -46.45
C LYS A 65 29.27 -26.88 -47.72
N LYS A 66 29.74 -26.35 -48.85
CA LYS A 66 29.72 -27.04 -50.15
C LYS A 66 30.52 -28.34 -50.12
N THR A 67 31.74 -28.31 -49.57
CA THR A 67 32.60 -29.50 -49.48
C THR A 67 32.05 -30.54 -48.50
N ILE A 68 31.48 -30.12 -47.37
CA ILE A 68 30.81 -31.03 -46.42
C ILE A 68 29.63 -31.71 -47.10
N PHE A 69 28.76 -30.94 -47.77
CA PHE A 69 27.60 -31.49 -48.48
C PHE A 69 28.02 -32.49 -49.57
N ALA A 70 29.06 -32.17 -50.34
CA ALA A 70 29.60 -33.08 -51.35
C ALA A 70 30.10 -34.40 -50.73
N ALA A 71 30.83 -34.33 -49.61
CA ALA A 71 31.30 -35.50 -48.88
C ALA A 71 30.16 -36.33 -48.28
N GLU A 72 29.13 -35.69 -47.71
CA GLU A 72 27.94 -36.37 -47.18
C GLU A 72 27.12 -37.07 -48.26
N ASN A 73 26.93 -36.40 -49.40
CA ASN A 73 26.23 -36.97 -50.55
C ASN A 73 26.99 -38.18 -51.11
N ALA A 74 28.32 -38.10 -51.20
CA ALA A 74 29.15 -39.25 -51.59
C ALA A 74 29.04 -40.40 -50.57
N ALA A 75 29.10 -40.08 -49.26
CA ALA A 75 28.97 -41.07 -48.19
C ALA A 75 27.60 -41.77 -48.15
N SER A 76 26.53 -41.13 -48.64
CA SER A 76 25.19 -41.73 -48.70
C SER A 76 25.11 -42.99 -49.57
N LYS A 77 26.06 -43.17 -50.48
CA LYS A 77 26.14 -44.29 -51.44
C LYS A 77 27.01 -45.45 -50.95
N LEU A 78 27.55 -45.37 -49.74
CA LEU A 78 28.47 -46.35 -49.16
C LEU A 78 27.79 -47.25 -48.12
N SER A 79 28.51 -48.28 -47.65
CA SER A 79 28.03 -49.15 -46.57
C SER A 79 27.82 -48.38 -45.26
N THR A 80 27.00 -48.92 -44.36
CA THR A 80 26.70 -48.30 -43.05
C THR A 80 27.96 -48.00 -42.24
N SER A 81 28.94 -48.91 -42.24
CA SER A 81 30.20 -48.73 -41.49
C SER A 81 31.07 -47.63 -42.08
N GLU A 82 31.20 -47.57 -43.41
CA GLU A 82 31.98 -46.54 -44.10
C GLU A 82 31.33 -45.15 -43.97
N LYS A 83 29.99 -45.09 -44.06
CA LYS A 83 29.22 -43.86 -43.84
C LYS A 83 29.45 -43.31 -42.43
N LEU A 84 29.44 -44.17 -41.41
CA LEU A 84 29.68 -43.75 -40.02
C LEU A 84 31.10 -43.23 -39.82
N SER A 85 32.10 -43.88 -40.44
CA SER A 85 33.50 -43.43 -40.43
C SER A 85 33.66 -42.04 -41.07
N ILE A 86 33.00 -41.79 -42.21
CA ILE A 86 33.01 -40.47 -42.85
C ILE A 86 32.29 -39.43 -42.01
N GLN A 87 31.12 -39.76 -41.45
CA GLN A 87 30.38 -38.85 -40.58
C GLN A 87 31.23 -38.42 -39.37
N ALA A 88 32.00 -39.34 -38.78
CA ALA A 88 32.94 -39.02 -37.70
C ALA A 88 34.03 -38.03 -38.14
N LYS A 89 34.61 -38.21 -39.34
CA LYS A 89 35.62 -37.30 -39.91
C LYS A 89 35.07 -35.91 -40.25
N LEU A 90 33.76 -35.79 -40.52
CA LEU A 90 33.08 -34.53 -40.82
C LEU A 90 32.59 -33.77 -39.58
N VAL A 91 32.73 -34.32 -38.36
CA VAL A 91 32.31 -33.64 -37.12
C VAL A 91 33.02 -32.30 -36.94
N GLU A 92 34.36 -32.28 -37.02
CA GLU A 92 35.16 -31.05 -36.84
C GLU A 92 34.82 -29.96 -37.89
N PRO A 93 34.80 -30.25 -39.22
CA PRO A 93 34.36 -29.27 -40.22
C PRO A 93 32.96 -28.70 -39.96
N LYS A 94 32.00 -29.53 -39.54
CA LYS A 94 30.65 -29.07 -39.20
C LYS A 94 30.64 -28.19 -37.95
N ILE A 95 31.47 -28.49 -36.96
CA ILE A 95 31.65 -27.63 -35.77
C ILE A 95 32.21 -26.26 -36.20
N HIS A 96 33.18 -26.22 -37.11
CA HIS A 96 33.72 -24.95 -37.63
C HIS A 96 32.68 -24.15 -38.40
N VAL A 97 31.80 -24.78 -39.18
CA VAL A 97 30.66 -24.10 -39.81
C VAL A 97 29.74 -23.48 -38.75
N LYS A 98 29.37 -24.20 -37.69
CA LYS A 98 28.53 -23.66 -36.60
C LYS A 98 29.21 -22.47 -35.88
N ARG A 99 30.49 -22.60 -35.57
CA ARG A 99 31.28 -21.52 -34.94
C ARG A 99 31.41 -20.30 -35.85
N ALA A 100 31.58 -20.52 -37.16
CA ALA A 100 31.65 -19.45 -38.14
C ALA A 100 30.31 -18.74 -38.33
N GLN A 101 29.18 -19.46 -38.24
CA GLN A 101 27.87 -18.82 -38.22
C GLN A 101 27.76 -17.85 -37.04
N ALA A 102 28.12 -18.30 -35.82
CA ALA A 102 28.11 -17.43 -34.64
C ALA A 102 29.04 -16.22 -34.79
N TYR A 103 30.21 -16.40 -35.42
CA TYR A 103 31.12 -15.29 -35.76
C TYR A 103 30.48 -14.31 -36.74
N ILE A 104 29.89 -14.78 -37.84
CA ILE A 104 29.20 -13.96 -38.85
C ILE A 104 28.04 -13.18 -38.23
N ASP A 105 27.26 -13.82 -37.37
CA ASP A 105 26.16 -13.19 -36.63
C ASP A 105 26.68 -12.09 -35.70
N ALA A 106 27.81 -12.34 -35.01
CA ALA A 106 28.44 -11.36 -34.13
C ALA A 106 28.98 -10.15 -34.88
N ILE A 107 29.61 -10.33 -36.05
CA ILE A 107 30.05 -9.20 -36.89
C ILE A 107 28.85 -8.38 -37.36
N THR A 108 27.77 -9.04 -37.77
CA THR A 108 26.51 -8.36 -38.15
C THR A 108 25.90 -7.59 -36.99
N SER A 109 25.96 -8.15 -35.79
CA SER A 109 25.52 -7.48 -34.57
C SER A 109 26.41 -6.29 -34.22
N SER A 110 27.71 -6.40 -34.49
CA SER A 110 28.69 -5.33 -34.25
C SER A 110 28.40 -4.11 -35.13
N GLU A 111 28.16 -4.30 -36.43
CA GLU A 111 27.75 -3.22 -37.35
C GLU A 111 26.44 -2.57 -36.89
N LYS A 112 25.49 -3.37 -36.37
CA LYS A 112 24.26 -2.83 -35.81
C LYS A 112 24.52 -2.00 -34.55
N ILE A 113 25.41 -2.44 -33.65
CA ILE A 113 25.82 -1.65 -32.47
C ILE A 113 26.50 -0.35 -32.89
N GLU A 114 27.37 -0.38 -33.90
CA GLU A 114 27.98 0.85 -34.46
C GLU A 114 26.91 1.80 -35.00
N GLY A 115 25.92 1.28 -35.74
CA GLY A 115 24.78 2.05 -36.21
C GLY A 115 23.97 2.68 -35.07
N LEU A 116 23.68 1.93 -34.01
CA LEU A 116 22.99 2.44 -32.82
C LEU A 116 23.81 3.51 -32.10
N THR A 117 25.12 3.30 -31.96
CA THR A 117 26.05 4.25 -31.34
C THR A 117 26.07 5.56 -32.12
N ASN A 118 26.19 5.49 -33.45
CA ASN A 118 26.17 6.67 -34.32
C ASN A 118 24.82 7.41 -34.26
N ASN A 119 23.71 6.69 -34.17
CA ASN A 119 22.39 7.31 -34.08
C ASN A 119 22.19 8.01 -32.72
N LEU A 120 22.59 7.38 -31.61
CA LEU A 120 22.56 8.03 -30.30
C LEU A 120 23.48 9.25 -30.29
N GLN A 121 24.69 9.16 -30.85
CA GLN A 121 25.62 10.28 -30.89
C GLN A 121 25.07 11.45 -31.71
N LYS A 122 24.41 11.18 -32.84
CA LYS A 122 23.72 12.20 -33.63
C LYS A 122 22.60 12.88 -32.85
N ALA A 123 21.84 12.14 -32.06
CA ALA A 123 20.81 12.71 -31.20
C ALA A 123 21.41 13.57 -30.09
N VAL A 124 22.51 13.12 -29.45
CA VAL A 124 23.23 13.95 -28.46
C VAL A 124 23.73 15.24 -29.09
N ASN A 125 24.27 15.17 -30.31
CA ASN A 125 24.75 16.35 -31.03
C ASN A 125 23.63 17.27 -31.56
N SER A 126 22.37 16.83 -31.59
CA SER A 126 21.26 17.69 -32.01
C SER A 126 20.76 18.61 -30.89
N GLU A 127 21.21 18.37 -29.65
CA GLU A 127 20.80 19.10 -28.45
C GLU A 127 19.28 19.08 -28.18
N ASP A 128 18.54 18.16 -28.83
CA ASP A 128 17.12 17.91 -28.63
C ASP A 128 16.93 16.74 -27.67
N LEU A 129 16.62 17.05 -26.40
CA LEU A 129 16.41 16.06 -25.34
C LEU A 129 15.34 15.01 -25.66
N ASN A 130 14.33 15.34 -26.47
CA ASN A 130 13.31 14.36 -26.86
C ASN A 130 13.88 13.35 -27.86
N GLN A 131 14.70 13.82 -28.81
CA GLN A 131 15.44 12.93 -29.71
C GLN A 131 16.46 12.09 -28.96
N VAL A 132 17.20 12.67 -28.01
CA VAL A 132 18.16 11.95 -27.16
C VAL A 132 17.46 10.83 -26.40
N LYS A 133 16.35 11.14 -25.71
CA LYS A 133 15.54 10.14 -24.98
C LYS A 133 15.09 9.00 -25.88
N SER A 134 14.51 9.31 -27.05
CA SER A 134 14.02 8.30 -28.00
C SER A 134 15.14 7.41 -28.54
N ALA A 135 16.26 8.02 -28.95
CA ALA A 135 17.43 7.31 -29.44
C ALA A 135 18.05 6.44 -28.33
N TYR A 136 18.12 6.95 -27.09
CA TYR A 136 18.66 6.22 -25.94
C TYR A 136 17.86 4.96 -25.63
N HIS A 137 16.53 5.05 -25.54
CA HIS A 137 15.70 3.86 -25.28
C HIS A 137 15.81 2.82 -26.39
N THR A 138 15.79 3.26 -27.65
CA THR A 138 15.96 2.37 -28.80
C THR A 138 17.33 1.69 -28.77
N ALA A 139 18.39 2.48 -28.53
CA ALA A 139 19.76 2.01 -28.54
C ALA A 139 20.04 1.04 -27.39
N THR A 140 19.62 1.35 -26.16
CA THR A 140 19.81 0.48 -24.98
C THR A 140 19.02 -0.84 -25.10
N ALA A 141 17.78 -0.79 -25.58
CA ALA A 141 16.97 -2.00 -25.78
C ALA A 141 17.57 -2.94 -26.83
N GLU A 142 17.99 -2.40 -27.97
CA GLU A 142 18.60 -3.19 -29.03
C GLU A 142 20.02 -3.64 -28.69
N TYR A 143 20.82 -2.80 -28.04
CA TYR A 143 22.18 -3.11 -27.60
C TYR A 143 22.22 -4.37 -26.73
N ARG A 144 21.32 -4.48 -25.73
CA ARG A 144 21.21 -5.67 -24.87
C ARG A 144 20.95 -6.95 -25.66
N LYS A 145 20.17 -6.88 -26.76
CA LYS A 145 19.91 -8.02 -27.65
C LYS A 145 21.15 -8.36 -28.48
N GLN A 146 21.83 -7.35 -29.01
CA GLN A 146 23.00 -7.54 -29.89
C GLN A 146 24.23 -8.07 -29.13
N VAL A 147 24.46 -7.62 -27.89
CA VAL A 147 25.59 -8.11 -27.07
C VAL A 147 25.52 -9.62 -26.84
N LYS A 148 24.32 -10.20 -26.66
CA LYS A 148 24.13 -11.65 -26.52
C LYS A 148 24.64 -12.43 -27.75
N LEU A 149 24.65 -11.83 -28.94
CA LEU A 149 25.16 -12.46 -30.15
C LEU A 149 26.69 -12.43 -30.19
N LEU A 150 27.32 -11.38 -29.67
CA LEU A 150 28.78 -11.31 -29.51
C LEU A 150 29.29 -12.42 -28.58
N ASP A 151 28.50 -12.76 -27.56
CA ASP A 151 28.88 -13.74 -26.55
C ASP A 151 28.94 -15.19 -27.09
N ARG A 152 28.24 -15.45 -28.20
CA ARG A 152 28.18 -16.78 -28.86
C ARG A 152 29.48 -17.16 -29.58
N VAL A 153 30.36 -16.19 -29.85
CA VAL A 153 31.59 -16.43 -30.62
C VAL A 153 32.51 -17.40 -29.87
N TYR A 154 32.97 -18.44 -30.55
CA TYR A 154 33.90 -19.39 -29.94
C TYR A 154 35.32 -18.83 -29.90
N GLY A 155 35.99 -18.98 -28.76
CA GLY A 155 37.34 -18.44 -28.51
C GLY A 155 37.28 -17.10 -27.78
N GLN A 156 37.89 -17.04 -26.60
CA GLN A 156 37.84 -15.85 -25.73
C GLN A 156 38.49 -14.64 -26.41
N SER A 157 39.71 -14.79 -26.94
CA SER A 157 40.42 -13.68 -27.58
C SER A 157 39.69 -13.12 -28.80
N THR A 158 39.03 -13.98 -29.60
CA THR A 158 38.20 -13.52 -30.73
C THR A 158 36.98 -12.74 -30.25
N ARG A 159 36.26 -13.29 -29.28
CA ARG A 159 35.07 -12.65 -28.70
C ARG A 159 35.40 -11.31 -28.05
N ASP A 160 36.48 -11.24 -27.28
CA ASP A 160 36.89 -10.02 -26.59
C ASP A 160 37.34 -8.94 -27.60
N GLY A 161 38.01 -9.33 -28.69
CA GLY A 161 38.34 -8.41 -29.77
C GLY A 161 37.11 -7.80 -30.45
N ILE A 162 36.09 -8.60 -30.74
CA ILE A 162 34.81 -8.11 -31.29
C ILE A 162 34.09 -7.20 -30.29
N ARG A 163 34.00 -7.59 -29.02
CA ARG A 163 33.36 -6.77 -27.98
C ARG A 163 34.06 -5.43 -27.82
N ASN A 164 35.39 -5.43 -27.72
CA ASN A 164 36.19 -4.22 -27.52
C ASN A 164 36.13 -3.26 -28.71
N ALA A 165 35.78 -3.74 -29.91
CA ALA A 165 35.61 -2.89 -31.07
C ALA A 165 34.37 -1.99 -30.99
N VAL A 166 33.29 -2.42 -30.30
CA VAL A 166 31.99 -1.73 -30.35
C VAL A 166 31.38 -1.37 -28.99
N LYS A 167 31.61 -2.17 -27.94
CA LYS A 167 30.99 -1.94 -26.62
C LYS A 167 31.47 -0.64 -25.95
N PRO A 168 32.77 -0.31 -25.90
CA PRO A 168 33.24 0.84 -25.12
C PRO A 168 32.63 2.17 -25.59
N ALA A 169 32.53 2.39 -26.91
CA ALA A 169 31.96 3.62 -27.45
C ALA A 169 30.47 3.77 -27.09
N MET A 170 29.70 2.68 -27.22
CA MET A 170 28.28 2.66 -26.86
C MET A 170 28.06 2.84 -25.36
N GLU A 171 28.81 2.12 -24.52
CA GLU A 171 28.68 2.18 -23.06
C GLU A 171 29.07 3.57 -22.51
N ASN A 172 30.13 4.18 -23.03
CA ASN A 172 30.49 5.55 -22.67
C ASN A 172 29.39 6.54 -23.01
N LEU A 173 28.79 6.41 -24.20
CA LEU A 173 27.72 7.32 -24.63
C LEU A 173 26.43 7.11 -23.83
N ILE A 174 26.10 5.85 -23.46
CA ILE A 174 25.01 5.56 -22.53
C ILE A 174 25.26 6.24 -21.18
N ASN A 175 26.45 6.06 -20.61
CA ASN A 175 26.81 6.64 -19.30
C ASN A 175 26.89 8.16 -19.33
N GLN A 176 27.14 8.75 -20.49
CA GLN A 176 27.17 10.20 -20.66
C GLN A 176 25.78 10.85 -20.51
N VAL A 177 24.70 10.14 -20.91
CA VAL A 177 23.35 10.72 -21.00
C VAL A 177 22.28 9.97 -20.21
N ASN A 178 22.64 8.91 -19.48
CA ASN A 178 21.69 8.11 -18.70
C ASN A 178 20.94 8.95 -17.64
N TYR A 179 21.64 9.86 -16.96
CA TYR A 179 21.03 10.74 -15.97
C TYR A 179 20.22 11.85 -16.62
N ASP A 180 20.70 12.43 -17.74
CA ASP A 180 19.91 13.38 -18.52
C ASP A 180 18.56 12.78 -18.93
N VAL A 181 18.57 11.56 -19.47
CA VAL A 181 17.35 10.84 -19.87
C VAL A 181 16.48 10.50 -18.66
N THR A 182 17.06 10.04 -17.55
CA THR A 182 16.31 9.72 -16.33
C THR A 182 15.58 10.94 -15.79
N VAL A 183 16.27 12.07 -15.62
CA VAL A 183 15.66 13.32 -15.18
C VAL A 183 14.57 13.75 -16.16
N LYS A 184 14.85 13.74 -17.46
CA LYS A 184 13.86 14.09 -18.50
C LYS A 184 12.60 13.22 -18.43
N MET A 185 12.72 11.93 -18.14
CA MET A 185 11.57 11.03 -17.96
C MET A 185 10.70 11.44 -16.78
N HIS A 186 11.30 11.80 -15.65
CA HIS A 186 10.57 12.27 -14.46
C HIS A 186 9.89 13.62 -14.71
N LEU A 187 10.58 14.55 -15.38
CA LEU A 187 10.01 15.83 -15.79
C LEU A 187 8.81 15.64 -16.74
N ASP A 188 8.92 14.74 -17.73
CA ASP A 188 7.80 14.45 -18.64
C ASP A 188 6.58 13.86 -17.92
N LYS A 189 6.83 12.96 -16.95
CA LYS A 189 5.76 12.40 -16.12
C LYS A 189 5.12 13.48 -15.24
N ALA A 190 5.91 14.31 -14.58
CA ALA A 190 5.41 15.42 -13.78
C ALA A 190 4.53 16.36 -14.62
N SER A 191 5.01 16.74 -15.82
CA SER A 191 4.23 17.57 -16.74
C SER A 191 2.92 16.91 -17.16
N SER A 192 2.91 15.59 -17.43
CA SER A 192 1.68 14.85 -17.76
C SER A 192 0.71 14.84 -16.58
N PHE A 193 1.20 14.53 -15.38
CA PHE A 193 0.38 14.47 -14.18
C PHE A 193 -0.23 15.83 -13.81
N ILE A 194 0.47 16.95 -14.06
CA ILE A 194 -0.11 18.29 -13.90
C ILE A 194 -1.30 18.48 -14.87
N GLN A 195 -1.16 18.04 -16.13
CA GLN A 195 -2.24 18.12 -17.13
C GLN A 195 -3.44 17.26 -16.74
N ASP A 196 -3.18 16.10 -16.13
CA ASP A 196 -4.20 15.17 -15.64
C ASP A 196 -4.76 15.57 -14.25
N ASN A 197 -4.31 16.69 -13.68
CA ASN A 197 -4.64 17.17 -12.32
C ASN A 197 -4.30 16.16 -11.19
N LYS A 198 -3.32 15.29 -11.43
CA LYS A 198 -2.70 14.33 -10.51
C LYS A 198 -1.52 14.96 -9.78
N LEU A 199 -1.82 15.88 -8.86
CA LEU A 199 -0.82 16.83 -8.35
C LEU A 199 0.16 16.22 -7.34
N GLU A 200 -0.25 15.17 -6.64
CA GLU A 200 0.62 14.39 -5.76
C GLU A 200 1.71 13.70 -6.56
N GLU A 201 1.30 12.95 -7.59
CA GLU A 201 2.20 12.22 -8.47
C GLU A 201 3.10 13.19 -9.25
N ALA A 202 2.59 14.36 -9.63
CA ALA A 202 3.41 15.41 -10.23
C ALA A 202 4.50 15.93 -9.28
N SER A 203 4.13 16.29 -8.05
CA SER A 203 5.09 16.75 -7.02
C SER A 203 6.15 15.68 -6.76
N PHE A 204 5.72 14.43 -6.64
CA PHE A 204 6.59 13.29 -6.41
C PHE A 204 7.59 13.04 -7.54
N GLU A 205 7.17 13.16 -8.80
CA GLU A 205 8.06 13.02 -9.95
C GLU A 205 9.04 14.21 -10.06
N LEU A 206 8.66 15.42 -9.64
CA LEU A 206 9.59 16.54 -9.51
C LEU A 206 10.64 16.29 -8.41
N ASP A 207 10.25 15.76 -7.26
CA ASP A 207 11.19 15.41 -6.19
C ASP A 207 12.18 14.33 -6.66
N LYS A 208 11.73 13.33 -7.44
CA LYS A 208 12.63 12.38 -8.11
C LYS A 208 13.58 13.05 -9.09
N ALA A 209 13.11 14.02 -9.86
CA ALA A 209 13.98 14.75 -10.79
C ALA A 209 15.10 15.48 -10.05
N VAL A 210 14.77 16.24 -9.00
CA VAL A 210 15.75 16.93 -8.12
C VAL A 210 16.72 15.95 -7.48
N TYR A 211 16.21 14.80 -7.04
CA TYR A 211 17.03 13.76 -6.45
C TYR A 211 18.12 13.26 -7.42
N TYR A 212 17.75 12.94 -8.67
CA TYR A 212 18.74 12.52 -9.67
C TYR A 212 19.66 13.65 -10.10
N PHE A 213 19.18 14.90 -10.10
CA PHE A 213 20.02 16.08 -10.33
C PHE A 213 21.13 16.23 -9.30
N ASN A 214 20.82 16.04 -8.02
CA ASN A 214 21.75 16.27 -6.92
C ASN A 214 22.62 15.04 -6.59
N LEU A 215 22.63 14.04 -7.48
CA LEU A 215 23.40 12.82 -7.27
C LEU A 215 24.90 13.08 -7.47
N ASN A 216 25.72 12.79 -6.45
CA ASN A 216 27.18 13.04 -6.50
C ASN A 216 27.92 12.36 -7.66
N GLU A 217 27.43 11.23 -8.17
CA GLU A 217 28.02 10.49 -9.30
C GLU A 217 27.42 10.86 -10.66
N ALA A 218 26.40 11.72 -10.70
CA ALA A 218 25.73 12.05 -11.94
C ALA A 218 26.58 12.96 -12.82
N ILE A 219 26.60 12.63 -14.11
CA ILE A 219 27.20 13.42 -15.18
C ILE A 219 26.05 13.86 -16.07
N PHE A 220 25.93 15.16 -16.29
CA PHE A 220 24.90 15.76 -17.13
C PHE A 220 25.51 16.41 -18.37
N THR A 221 24.97 16.07 -19.53
CA THR A 221 25.31 16.74 -20.80
C THR A 221 24.41 17.95 -21.05
N PHE A 222 23.17 17.93 -20.54
CA PHE A 222 22.12 18.93 -20.81
C PHE A 222 21.59 19.58 -19.54
N GLU A 223 22.43 19.72 -18.52
CA GLU A 223 22.06 20.22 -17.18
C GLU A 223 21.20 21.48 -17.24
N SER A 224 21.66 22.54 -17.94
CA SER A 224 20.92 23.80 -18.02
C SER A 224 19.55 23.68 -18.70
N GLN A 225 19.41 22.83 -19.72
CA GLN A 225 18.10 22.62 -20.37
C GLN A 225 17.15 21.90 -19.41
N LEU A 226 17.64 20.91 -18.68
CA LEU A 226 16.85 20.16 -17.73
C LEU A 226 16.46 21.05 -16.53
N THR A 227 17.35 21.91 -16.03
CA THR A 227 17.05 22.86 -14.95
C THR A 227 15.96 23.84 -15.38
N ASN A 228 16.07 24.44 -16.57
CA ASN A 228 15.03 25.32 -17.09
C ASN A 228 13.70 24.58 -17.24
N THR A 229 13.72 23.35 -17.75
CA THR A 229 12.50 22.53 -17.88
C THR A 229 11.90 22.21 -16.51
N TYR A 230 12.73 21.90 -15.52
CA TYR A 230 12.28 21.67 -14.14
C TYR A 230 11.63 22.92 -13.57
N ASP A 231 12.28 24.08 -13.69
CA ASP A 231 11.77 25.37 -13.18
C ASP A 231 10.43 25.73 -13.84
N ASP A 232 10.31 25.55 -15.16
CA ASP A 232 9.06 25.78 -15.91
C ASP A 232 7.93 24.87 -15.42
N ILE A 233 8.22 23.58 -15.21
CA ILE A 233 7.23 22.62 -14.71
C ILE A 233 6.85 22.95 -13.26
N LEU A 234 7.82 23.24 -12.39
CA LEU A 234 7.58 23.64 -11.00
C LEU A 234 6.76 24.93 -10.90
N ALA A 235 7.01 25.89 -11.81
CA ALA A 235 6.20 27.10 -11.93
C ALA A 235 4.75 26.77 -12.31
N SER A 236 4.55 25.82 -13.24
CA SER A 236 3.23 25.36 -13.68
C SER A 236 2.46 24.55 -12.63
N LEU A 237 3.15 23.89 -11.67
CA LEU A 237 2.53 23.11 -10.62
C LEU A 237 1.72 24.03 -9.68
N PRO A 238 0.38 23.88 -9.55
CA PRO A 238 -0.41 24.72 -8.66
C PRO A 238 -0.02 24.51 -7.19
N LEU A 239 0.10 25.58 -6.41
CA LEU A 239 0.28 25.48 -4.96
C LEU A 239 -1.03 25.04 -4.29
N LYS A 240 -1.07 23.80 -3.80
CA LYS A 240 -2.23 23.21 -3.12
C LYS A 240 -1.80 22.38 -1.92
N PRO A 241 -2.64 22.25 -0.88
CA PRO A 241 -2.43 21.27 0.17
C PRO A 241 -2.41 19.87 -0.43
N LEU A 242 -1.40 19.10 -0.06
CA LEU A 242 -1.17 17.72 -0.50
C LEU A 242 -1.62 16.73 0.56
N SER A 243 -1.20 16.96 1.80
CA SER A 243 -1.53 16.10 2.95
C SER A 243 -1.57 16.89 4.25
N VAL A 244 -2.33 16.40 5.23
CA VAL A 244 -2.41 16.95 6.59
C VAL A 244 -2.06 15.86 7.59
N PHE A 245 -1.19 16.21 8.53
CA PHE A 245 -0.81 15.34 9.63
C PHE A 245 -1.01 16.05 10.96
N THR A 246 -1.22 15.27 12.02
CA THR A 246 -1.28 15.78 13.38
C THR A 246 -0.47 14.92 14.34
N ASP A 247 0.03 15.53 15.41
CA ASP A 247 0.57 14.81 16.56
C ASP A 247 -0.53 14.25 17.48
N GLY A 248 -1.81 14.47 17.14
CA GLY A 248 -2.96 14.04 17.94
C GLY A 248 -3.14 14.86 19.22
N LYS A 249 -2.39 15.96 19.38
CA LYS A 249 -2.51 16.86 20.52
C LYS A 249 -2.78 18.29 20.05
N ASN A 250 -1.82 19.01 19.49
CA ASN A 250 -2.02 20.42 19.17
C ASN A 250 -1.15 20.93 18.00
N SER A 251 -0.50 20.02 17.28
CA SER A 251 0.27 20.32 16.09
C SER A 251 -0.42 19.74 14.88
N VAL A 252 -0.63 20.57 13.85
CA VAL A 252 -1.19 20.16 12.55
C VAL A 252 -0.26 20.64 11.44
N THR A 253 0.35 19.71 10.70
CA THR A 253 1.26 20.02 9.58
C THR A 253 0.55 19.81 8.26
N ILE A 254 0.65 20.80 7.38
CA ILE A 254 0.06 20.79 6.05
C ILE A 254 1.20 20.81 5.04
N ASN A 255 1.33 19.74 4.26
CA ASN A 255 2.29 19.69 3.16
C ASN A 255 1.68 20.29 1.90
N PHE A 256 2.48 20.96 1.09
CA PHE A 256 2.08 21.56 -0.16
C PHE A 256 2.80 20.92 -1.36
N THR A 257 2.14 20.96 -2.51
CA THR A 257 2.67 20.48 -3.80
C THR A 257 3.98 21.16 -4.24
N LYS A 258 4.28 22.35 -3.71
CA LYS A 258 5.54 23.06 -3.95
C LYS A 258 5.82 24.05 -2.82
N GLU A 259 6.98 24.68 -2.86
CA GLU A 259 7.38 25.71 -1.89
C GLU A 259 6.32 26.81 -1.75
N TYR A 260 6.02 27.14 -0.50
CA TYR A 260 5.06 28.14 -0.11
C TYR A 260 5.66 29.54 -0.24
N SER A 261 5.69 30.04 -1.48
CA SER A 261 6.27 31.32 -1.85
C SER A 261 5.22 32.45 -1.80
N ILE A 262 4.99 33.07 -0.64
CA ILE A 262 4.24 34.34 -0.56
C ILE A 262 5.17 35.53 -0.22
N PRO A 263 5.00 36.69 -0.87
CA PRO A 263 5.76 37.89 -0.53
C PRO A 263 5.36 38.43 0.85
N LEU A 264 6.27 38.34 1.82
CA LEU A 264 6.54 39.23 2.98
C LEU A 264 5.37 40.01 3.64
N VAL A 265 4.14 39.49 3.59
CA VAL A 265 3.03 39.82 4.49
C VAL A 265 2.60 38.51 5.11
N GLY A 266 3.32 38.14 6.17
CA GLY A 266 3.14 37.04 7.13
C GLY A 266 2.32 35.82 6.72
N LEU A 267 2.89 34.62 6.89
CA LEU A 267 2.10 33.41 7.10
C LEU A 267 1.20 33.64 8.33
N GLU A 268 -0.05 34.01 8.12
CA GLU A 268 -1.00 34.30 9.20
C GLU A 268 -1.80 33.06 9.57
N ALA A 269 -1.86 32.74 10.87
CA ALA A 269 -2.68 31.65 11.40
C ALA A 269 -4.14 31.70 10.91
N GLY A 270 -4.70 32.89 10.75
CA GLY A 270 -6.08 33.10 10.29
C GLY A 270 -6.38 32.65 8.85
N GLN A 271 -5.34 32.33 8.06
CA GLN A 271 -5.52 31.75 6.72
C GLN A 271 -5.93 30.26 6.77
N PHE A 272 -5.79 29.64 7.93
CA PHE A 272 -6.07 28.23 8.16
C PHE A 272 -7.22 28.09 9.17
N LYS A 273 -8.06 27.09 8.96
CA LYS A 273 -9.14 26.74 9.90
C LYS A 273 -9.12 25.24 10.14
N ILE A 274 -9.32 24.85 11.39
CA ILE A 274 -9.57 23.46 11.80
C ILE A 274 -10.98 23.44 12.38
N SER A 275 -11.83 22.52 11.91
CA SER A 275 -13.23 22.44 12.34
C SER A 275 -13.35 22.26 13.86
N GLY A 276 -13.98 23.21 14.55
CA GLY A 276 -14.19 23.13 16.00
C GLY A 276 -13.00 23.59 16.86
N GLU A 277 -11.89 24.01 16.26
CA GLU A 277 -10.64 24.32 16.98
C GLU A 277 -10.08 25.69 16.59
N THR A 278 -9.25 26.27 17.47
CA THR A 278 -8.59 27.55 17.21
C THR A 278 -7.16 27.34 16.73
N VAL A 279 -6.81 27.89 15.57
CA VAL A 279 -5.41 27.96 15.10
C VAL A 279 -4.72 29.15 15.77
N GLN A 280 -3.73 28.86 16.61
CA GLN A 280 -3.01 29.83 17.44
C GLN A 280 -1.81 30.44 16.69
N SER A 281 -1.07 29.62 15.95
CA SER A 281 0.09 30.07 15.17
C SER A 281 0.27 29.22 13.91
N ALA A 282 1.01 29.75 12.95
CA ALA A 282 1.41 29.06 11.74
C ALA A 282 2.88 29.36 11.46
N THR A 283 3.68 28.34 11.17
CA THR A 283 5.10 28.45 10.88
C THR A 283 5.45 27.65 9.63
N LEU A 284 6.40 28.14 8.83
CA LEU A 284 6.91 27.38 7.68
C LEU A 284 7.95 26.36 8.15
N SER A 285 7.99 25.21 7.49
CA SER A 285 9.16 24.35 7.52
C SER A 285 10.34 25.03 6.85
N ASP A 286 11.56 24.57 7.14
CA ASP A 286 12.79 25.17 6.61
C ASP A 286 12.91 25.06 5.07
N ASP A 287 12.29 24.03 4.47
CA ASP A 287 12.18 23.84 3.02
C ASP A 287 11.00 24.61 2.39
N ASN A 288 10.22 25.34 3.21
CA ASN A 288 9.00 26.04 2.83
C ASN A 288 7.92 25.16 2.17
N LYS A 289 8.03 23.83 2.16
CA LYS A 289 7.03 22.94 1.55
C LYS A 289 5.90 22.57 2.51
N SER A 290 6.02 22.92 3.78
CA SER A 290 5.02 22.61 4.80
C SER A 290 4.71 23.81 5.67
N VAL A 291 3.46 23.89 6.12
CA VAL A 291 3.01 24.82 7.14
C VAL A 291 2.65 24.03 8.40
N ILE A 292 3.26 24.35 9.52
CA ILE A 292 3.01 23.76 10.83
C ILE A 292 2.14 24.72 11.63
N LEU A 293 0.94 24.28 11.95
CA LEU A 293 -0.04 24.99 12.76
C LEU A 293 0.04 24.53 14.21
N THR A 294 -0.03 25.48 15.13
CA THR A 294 -0.32 25.20 16.55
C THR A 294 -1.79 25.48 16.80
N THR A 295 -2.54 24.52 17.35
CA THR A 295 -3.98 24.62 17.64
C THR A 295 -4.27 24.58 19.14
N SER A 296 -5.54 24.76 19.54
CA SER A 296 -6.04 24.18 20.80
C SER A 296 -5.84 22.66 20.84
N ASP A 297 -5.87 22.06 22.04
CA ASP A 297 -5.76 20.62 22.20
C ASP A 297 -6.92 19.92 21.45
N LEU A 298 -6.56 19.02 20.55
CA LEU A 298 -7.46 18.22 19.73
C LEU A 298 -7.97 17.02 20.55
N ASN A 299 -9.25 16.70 20.37
CA ASN A 299 -9.87 15.52 20.97
C ASN A 299 -9.38 14.25 20.28
N SER A 300 -9.20 13.16 21.02
CA SER A 300 -8.85 11.84 20.48
C SER A 300 -9.97 11.24 19.63
N SER A 301 -9.63 10.38 18.67
CA SER A 301 -10.59 9.64 17.82
C SER A 301 -11.61 10.54 17.12
N THR A 302 -11.21 11.76 16.76
CA THR A 302 -12.13 12.80 16.24
C THR A 302 -11.77 13.16 14.80
N ASN A 303 -12.80 13.28 13.96
CA ASN A 303 -12.65 13.74 12.58
C ASN A 303 -12.57 15.26 12.55
N TYR A 304 -11.53 15.78 11.92
CA TYR A 304 -11.31 17.20 11.72
C TYR A 304 -11.21 17.53 10.23
N THR A 305 -11.67 18.71 9.85
CA THR A 305 -11.48 19.27 8.51
C THR A 305 -10.54 20.48 8.60
N MET A 306 -9.38 20.37 7.97
CA MET A 306 -8.50 21.50 7.68
C MET A 306 -9.02 22.24 6.45
N THR A 307 -9.14 23.56 6.56
CA THR A 307 -9.47 24.44 5.43
C THR A 307 -8.36 25.46 5.22
N TRP A 308 -7.88 25.54 3.98
CA TRP A 308 -6.97 26.59 3.51
C TRP A 308 -7.47 27.13 2.17
N LYS A 309 -7.82 28.42 2.13
CA LYS A 309 -8.59 29.02 1.02
C LYS A 309 -9.87 28.20 0.76
N ASP A 310 -10.06 27.72 -0.47
CA ASP A 310 -11.20 26.87 -0.86
C ASP A 310 -10.90 25.37 -0.73
N HIS A 311 -9.67 25.00 -0.36
CA HIS A 311 -9.28 23.59 -0.22
C HIS A 311 -9.65 23.08 1.17
N LYS A 312 -10.18 21.85 1.22
CA LYS A 312 -10.52 21.14 2.44
C LYS A 312 -9.84 19.78 2.45
N MET A 313 -9.23 19.41 3.56
CA MET A 313 -8.68 18.07 3.77
C MET A 313 -9.12 17.56 5.13
N ASN A 314 -9.57 16.32 5.19
CA ASN A 314 -9.98 15.69 6.43
C ASN A 314 -8.79 14.95 7.03
N PHE A 315 -8.69 14.96 8.36
CA PHE A 315 -7.74 14.16 9.10
C PHE A 315 -8.41 13.68 10.39
N VAL A 316 -7.90 12.58 10.95
CA VAL A 316 -8.43 11.97 12.18
C VAL A 316 -7.35 11.95 13.22
N THR A 317 -7.67 12.34 14.45
CA THR A 317 -6.80 12.14 15.60
C THR A 317 -6.91 10.70 16.08
N GLU A 318 -5.77 10.06 16.39
CA GLU A 318 -5.79 8.71 16.93
C GLU A 318 -6.33 8.68 18.37
N ALA A 319 -6.72 7.49 18.84
CA ALA A 319 -7.20 7.29 20.21
C ALA A 319 -6.14 7.63 21.28
N LYS A 320 -4.86 7.67 20.89
CA LYS A 320 -3.73 8.11 21.72
C LYS A 320 -2.89 9.12 20.93
N PRO A 321 -2.57 10.30 21.50
CA PRO A 321 -1.69 11.26 20.85
C PRO A 321 -0.32 10.63 20.52
N ASP A 322 0.17 10.91 19.32
CA ASP A 322 1.46 10.44 18.86
C ASP A 322 2.57 11.28 19.50
N THR A 323 3.26 10.67 20.46
CA THR A 323 4.36 11.29 21.21
C THR A 323 5.74 10.93 20.66
N THR A 324 5.80 10.22 19.51
CA THR A 324 7.07 9.76 18.93
C THR A 324 7.92 10.91 18.39
N GLY A 325 7.30 12.04 18.06
CA GLY A 325 7.94 13.14 17.32
C GLY A 325 8.43 12.69 15.93
N ILE A 326 7.76 11.72 15.31
CA ILE A 326 8.01 11.27 13.94
C ILE A 326 6.76 11.57 13.13
N LEU A 327 6.87 12.54 12.23
CA LEU A 327 5.78 12.94 11.37
C LEU A 327 6.04 12.44 9.95
N LEU A 328 5.25 11.49 9.47
CA LEU A 328 5.33 10.97 8.11
C LEU A 328 4.59 11.91 7.15
N SER A 329 5.09 12.02 5.92
CA SER A 329 4.45 12.81 4.84
C SER A 329 3.45 12.00 4.03
N GLU A 330 3.49 10.67 4.11
CA GLU A 330 2.54 9.75 3.48
C GLU A 330 1.48 9.32 4.51
N SER A 331 0.20 9.39 4.15
CA SER A 331 -0.93 8.99 5.00
C SER A 331 -1.65 7.72 4.53
N GLU A 332 -1.52 7.36 3.25
CA GLU A 332 -2.33 6.31 2.63
C GLU A 332 -1.51 5.06 2.26
N VAL A 333 -2.19 3.92 2.22
CA VAL A 333 -1.64 2.69 1.65
C VAL A 333 -1.43 2.90 0.15
N ALA A 334 -0.31 2.45 -0.41
CA ALA A 334 -0.05 2.59 -1.85
C ALA A 334 0.04 1.24 -2.56
N TYR A 335 -0.44 1.21 -3.80
CA TYR A 335 -0.44 0.06 -4.68
C TYR A 335 0.37 0.38 -5.94
N MET A 336 1.47 -0.35 -6.16
CA MET A 336 2.43 -0.01 -7.22
C MET A 336 2.90 -1.25 -7.97
N GLU A 337 3.39 -1.05 -9.20
CA GLU A 337 4.08 -2.11 -9.94
C GLU A 337 5.44 -2.41 -9.29
N THR A 338 5.91 -3.65 -9.31
CA THR A 338 7.23 -4.05 -8.75
C THR A 338 8.42 -3.35 -9.40
N THR A 339 8.21 -2.70 -10.55
CA THR A 339 9.24 -1.88 -11.23
C THR A 339 9.29 -0.44 -10.73
N ASN A 340 8.31 -0.03 -9.94
CA ASN A 340 8.25 1.30 -9.34
C ASN A 340 8.92 1.29 -7.96
N ASN A 341 9.29 2.49 -7.51
CA ASN A 341 9.81 2.72 -6.19
C ASN A 341 8.84 3.64 -5.43
N ARG A 342 8.73 3.44 -4.12
CA ARG A 342 8.02 4.36 -3.23
C ARG A 342 9.04 5.14 -2.41
N ILE A 343 8.85 6.46 -2.35
CA ILE A 343 9.62 7.34 -1.47
C ILE A 343 8.76 7.58 -0.24
N TYR A 344 9.41 7.55 0.91
CA TYR A 344 8.85 7.98 2.19
C TYR A 344 9.60 9.20 2.66
N SER A 345 8.88 10.16 3.19
CA SER A 345 9.45 11.33 3.84
C SER A 345 8.91 11.47 5.25
N ALA A 346 9.78 11.86 6.18
CA ALA A 346 9.42 12.09 7.56
C ALA A 346 10.17 13.29 8.13
N LYS A 347 9.49 14.06 8.99
CA LYS A 347 10.08 15.09 9.84
C LYS A 347 10.17 14.57 11.27
N LEU A 348 11.37 14.59 11.83
CA LEU A 348 11.67 14.09 13.17
C LEU A 348 12.00 15.26 14.09
N THR A 349 11.36 15.30 15.25
CA THR A 349 11.55 16.34 16.29
C THR A 349 11.94 15.75 17.63
N ASN A 350 12.66 16.50 18.46
CA ASN A 350 12.87 16.19 19.86
C ASN A 350 11.58 16.43 20.66
N SER A 351 11.55 16.00 21.93
CA SER A 351 10.41 16.22 22.82
C SER A 351 10.08 17.69 23.09
N ASP A 352 11.04 18.60 22.85
CA ASP A 352 10.87 20.05 22.94
C ASP A 352 10.40 20.69 21.62
N GLY A 353 10.16 19.88 20.58
CA GLY A 353 9.73 20.33 19.25
C GLY A 353 10.86 20.78 18.32
N SER A 354 12.11 20.85 18.79
CA SER A 354 13.25 21.18 17.92
C SER A 354 13.57 20.06 16.93
N PRO A 355 14.20 20.36 15.77
CA PRO A 355 14.63 19.33 14.82
C PRO A 355 15.51 18.24 15.46
N TYR A 356 15.18 16.97 15.23
CA TYR A 356 16.02 15.85 15.63
C TYR A 356 17.16 15.69 14.61
N VAL A 357 18.39 16.04 15.00
CA VAL A 357 19.60 15.85 14.18
C VAL A 357 20.40 14.68 14.73
N GLY A 358 20.14 13.48 14.23
CA GLY A 358 20.68 12.26 14.83
C GLY A 358 20.52 11.02 13.96
N ARG A 359 21.01 9.88 14.48
CA ARG A 359 20.91 8.60 13.79
C ARG A 359 19.47 8.08 13.79
N VAL A 360 19.07 7.48 12.69
CA VAL A 360 17.76 6.85 12.51
C VAL A 360 17.95 5.48 11.88
N LEU A 361 17.24 4.48 12.41
CA LEU A 361 17.10 3.16 11.80
C LEU A 361 15.79 3.10 11.02
N ILE A 362 15.87 2.66 9.78
CA ILE A 362 14.72 2.28 8.95
C ILE A 362 14.75 0.76 8.85
N SER A 363 13.64 0.10 9.17
CA SER A 363 13.46 -1.35 8.99
C SER A 363 12.21 -1.65 8.18
N LEU A 364 12.26 -2.69 7.35
CA LEU A 364 11.15 -3.14 6.52
C LEU A 364 10.62 -4.48 7.05
N SER A 365 9.32 -4.54 7.36
CA SER A 365 8.64 -5.79 7.69
C SER A 365 7.65 -6.19 6.59
N ASP A 366 7.38 -7.49 6.47
CA ASP A 366 6.25 -7.94 5.66
C ASP A 366 4.96 -7.45 6.29
N ALA A 367 4.02 -7.05 5.45
CA ALA A 367 2.71 -6.55 5.86
C ALA A 367 1.61 -7.33 5.13
N ASN A 368 1.90 -8.61 4.83
CA ASN A 368 0.95 -9.50 4.21
C ASN A 368 -0.16 -9.84 5.22
N PRO A 369 -1.42 -9.46 4.95
CA PRO A 369 -2.54 -9.71 5.85
C PRO A 369 -2.85 -11.19 6.05
N ASP A 370 -2.41 -12.07 5.13
CA ASP A 370 -2.67 -13.52 5.21
C ASP A 370 -1.57 -14.29 5.97
N ASN A 371 -0.38 -13.69 6.15
CA ASN A 371 0.75 -14.29 6.85
C ASN A 371 1.70 -13.18 7.34
N GLU A 372 1.57 -12.74 8.59
CA GLU A 372 2.54 -11.83 9.18
C GLU A 372 3.88 -12.54 9.38
N THR A 373 4.87 -12.17 8.57
CA THR A 373 6.27 -12.60 8.75
C THR A 373 7.17 -11.39 9.00
N ASN A 374 8.29 -11.59 9.70
CA ASN A 374 9.22 -10.49 9.99
C ASN A 374 10.15 -10.13 8.81
N SER A 375 9.99 -10.75 7.63
CA SER A 375 10.94 -10.59 6.51
C SER A 375 10.21 -10.38 5.19
N THR A 376 10.34 -9.18 4.63
CA THR A 376 9.83 -8.83 3.30
C THR A 376 10.89 -8.99 2.22
N THR A 377 10.50 -9.22 0.97
CA THR A 377 11.45 -9.14 -0.15
C THR A 377 11.80 -7.70 -0.52
N ALA A 378 11.10 -6.69 0.00
CA ALA A 378 11.41 -5.29 -0.28
C ALA A 378 12.81 -4.90 0.20
N VAL A 379 13.41 -3.94 -0.49
CA VAL A 379 14.72 -3.38 -0.16
C VAL A 379 14.64 -1.87 -0.06
N ILE A 380 15.40 -1.33 0.90
CA ILE A 380 15.75 0.07 0.91
C ILE A 380 16.79 0.26 -0.19
N THR A 381 16.55 1.22 -1.09
CA THR A 381 17.45 1.49 -2.22
C THR A 381 18.30 2.74 -1.97
N SER A 382 17.77 3.65 -1.15
CA SER A 382 18.49 4.83 -0.66
C SER A 382 17.87 5.35 0.63
N ALA A 383 18.67 6.07 1.40
CA ALA A 383 18.23 6.87 2.53
C ALA A 383 19.06 8.16 2.58
N ASN A 384 18.39 9.32 2.60
CA ASN A 384 18.97 10.67 2.56
C ASN A 384 20.06 10.85 1.49
N GLY A 385 19.78 10.43 0.26
CA GLY A 385 20.69 10.61 -0.88
C GLY A 385 21.88 9.66 -0.94
N HIS A 386 22.07 8.79 0.07
CA HIS A 386 23.11 7.76 0.02
C HIS A 386 22.59 6.48 -0.66
N PHE A 387 23.29 6.04 -1.70
CA PHE A 387 22.98 4.82 -2.44
C PHE A 387 23.88 3.65 -2.02
N GLY A 388 23.34 2.44 -2.05
CA GLY A 388 24.08 1.19 -1.79
C GLY A 388 23.69 0.46 -0.50
N THR A 389 22.73 0.97 0.26
CA THR A 389 22.13 0.26 1.40
C THR A 389 21.09 -0.77 0.92
N THR A 390 21.48 -1.71 0.07
CA THR A 390 20.55 -2.75 -0.40
C THR A 390 20.30 -3.73 0.74
N GLY A 391 19.14 -3.62 1.38
CA GLY A 391 18.76 -4.47 2.50
C GLY A 391 17.40 -4.10 3.06
N GLN A 392 16.94 -4.87 4.05
CA GLN A 392 15.71 -4.60 4.79
C GLN A 392 15.90 -3.57 5.90
N GLU A 393 17.15 -3.24 6.23
CA GLU A 393 17.51 -2.23 7.23
C GLU A 393 18.51 -1.23 6.67
N ALA A 394 18.35 0.04 7.03
CA ALA A 394 19.30 1.09 6.74
C ALA A 394 19.42 2.02 7.96
N THR A 395 20.66 2.34 8.34
CA THR A 395 20.92 3.41 9.31
C THR A 395 21.42 4.64 8.59
N THR A 396 20.77 5.78 8.81
CA THR A 396 21.17 7.08 8.26
C THR A 396 21.10 8.17 9.32
N TYR A 397 21.42 9.40 8.94
CA TYR A 397 21.23 10.61 9.76
C TYR A 397 20.16 11.47 9.13
N THR A 398 19.30 12.08 9.92
CA THR A 398 18.46 13.20 9.47
C THR A 398 19.32 14.36 8.98
N ASP A 399 18.74 15.21 8.13
CA ASP A 399 19.38 16.48 7.79
C ASP A 399 19.37 17.47 8.99
N GLN A 400 19.91 18.67 8.78
CA GLN A 400 19.98 19.71 9.83
C GLN A 400 18.59 20.17 10.32
N ASN A 401 17.54 19.90 9.54
CA ASN A 401 16.16 20.33 9.78
C ASN A 401 15.30 19.15 10.30
N GLY A 402 15.91 18.01 10.59
CA GLY A 402 15.23 16.82 11.10
C GLY A 402 14.50 16.02 10.02
N ASN A 403 14.76 16.29 8.73
CA ASN A 403 14.11 15.57 7.65
C ASN A 403 14.81 14.25 7.36
N LEU A 404 13.98 13.28 6.99
CA LEU A 404 14.36 11.96 6.53
C LEU A 404 13.61 11.65 5.25
N THR A 405 14.31 11.19 4.23
CA THR A 405 13.74 10.66 3.01
C THR A 405 14.40 9.31 2.73
N PHE A 406 13.61 8.29 2.42
CA PHE A 406 14.14 6.99 1.99
C PHE A 406 13.28 6.38 0.91
N ILE A 407 13.90 5.52 0.11
CA ILE A 407 13.24 4.90 -1.03
C ILE A 407 13.22 3.40 -0.83
N ILE A 408 12.04 2.81 -0.95
CA ILE A 408 11.87 1.36 -0.99
C ILE A 408 11.52 0.91 -2.41
N ALA A 409 11.93 -0.30 -2.74
CA ALA A 409 11.56 -1.00 -3.96
C ALA A 409 11.20 -2.45 -3.64
N ALA A 410 10.44 -3.10 -4.52
CA ALA A 410 10.33 -4.56 -4.48
C ALA A 410 11.74 -5.16 -4.71
N GLY A 411 12.18 -6.06 -3.83
CA GLY A 411 13.44 -6.78 -4.03
C GLY A 411 13.23 -8.15 -4.67
N GLY A 412 14.19 -8.55 -5.50
CA GLY A 412 14.21 -9.87 -6.15
C GLY A 412 13.22 -10.02 -7.30
N SER A 413 12.87 -11.28 -7.60
CA SER A 413 11.94 -11.67 -8.70
C SER A 413 10.52 -11.97 -8.21
N ALA A 414 10.15 -11.49 -7.02
CA ALA A 414 8.85 -11.79 -6.42
C ALA A 414 7.72 -11.13 -7.22
N SER A 415 6.62 -11.86 -7.43
CA SER A 415 5.43 -11.32 -8.09
C SER A 415 4.66 -10.37 -7.18
N VAL A 416 4.79 -10.52 -5.86
CA VAL A 416 4.15 -9.66 -4.86
C VAL A 416 5.13 -9.31 -3.75
N THR A 417 5.02 -8.10 -3.22
CA THR A 417 5.70 -7.72 -1.99
C THR A 417 4.78 -6.80 -1.19
N HIS A 418 4.43 -7.21 0.03
CA HIS A 418 3.76 -6.35 1.00
C HIS A 418 4.85 -5.83 1.94
N VAL A 419 4.89 -4.52 2.19
CA VAL A 419 5.94 -3.95 3.02
C VAL A 419 5.42 -2.79 3.84
N GLN A 420 5.74 -2.81 5.12
CA GLN A 420 5.53 -1.71 6.03
C GLN A 420 6.87 -1.25 6.60
N PRO A 421 7.32 -0.03 6.29
CA PRO A 421 8.49 0.55 6.93
C PRO A 421 8.24 0.93 8.39
N THR A 422 9.27 0.81 9.22
CA THR A 422 9.34 1.38 10.58
C THR A 422 10.52 2.32 10.67
N ILE A 423 10.29 3.52 11.18
CA ILE A 423 11.31 4.54 11.42
C ILE A 423 11.55 4.60 12.93
N GLN A 424 12.80 4.45 13.36
CA GLN A 424 13.18 4.50 14.78
C GLN A 424 14.32 5.48 15.01
N LYS A 425 14.13 6.43 15.94
CA LYS A 425 15.21 7.29 16.43
C LYS A 425 16.19 6.43 17.22
N LEU A 426 17.49 6.57 16.94
CA LEU A 426 18.54 5.91 17.70
C LEU A 426 19.09 6.85 18.79
N ASP A 427 18.19 7.38 19.61
CA ASP A 427 18.47 8.17 20.81
C ASP A 427 18.25 7.33 22.08
N GLY A 428 18.29 7.96 23.27
CA GLY A 428 18.07 7.25 24.53
C GLY A 428 16.65 6.70 24.73
N ASN A 429 15.66 7.21 23.98
CA ASN A 429 14.25 6.84 24.13
C ASN A 429 13.80 5.79 23.10
N LEU A 430 14.51 5.67 21.98
CA LEU A 430 14.27 4.67 20.93
C LEU A 430 12.84 4.69 20.36
N THR A 431 12.21 5.86 20.34
CA THR A 431 10.84 6.03 19.80
C THR A 431 10.79 5.62 18.34
N SER A 432 9.71 4.94 17.94
CA SER A 432 9.53 4.45 16.57
C SER A 432 8.09 4.64 16.08
N LYS A 433 7.94 4.74 14.75
CA LYS A 433 6.65 4.87 14.08
C LYS A 433 6.62 4.03 12.80
N LYS A 434 5.51 3.34 12.57
CA LYS A 434 5.24 2.61 11.34
C LYS A 434 4.72 3.56 10.27
N ALA A 435 5.20 3.40 9.04
CA ALA A 435 4.68 4.12 7.89
C ALA A 435 3.47 3.38 7.28
N PRO A 436 2.68 4.04 6.39
CA PRO A 436 1.65 3.36 5.63
C PRO A 436 2.20 2.18 4.82
N ILE A 437 1.37 1.19 4.55
CA ILE A 437 1.78 -0.03 3.84
C ILE A 437 1.98 0.27 2.34
N THR A 438 2.95 -0.39 1.72
CA THR A 438 3.07 -0.46 0.25
C THR A 438 2.89 -1.88 -0.23
N HIS A 439 2.08 -2.03 -1.27
CA HIS A 439 1.92 -3.26 -2.01
C HIS A 439 2.56 -3.12 -3.38
N PHE A 440 3.56 -3.93 -3.66
CA PHE A 440 4.14 -4.07 -4.98
C PHE A 440 3.58 -5.32 -5.66
N PHE A 441 3.10 -5.17 -6.89
CA PHE A 441 2.63 -6.28 -7.72
C PHE A 441 3.31 -6.30 -9.08
N GLN A 442 3.61 -7.49 -9.56
CA GLN A 442 4.18 -7.67 -10.89
C GLN A 442 3.12 -7.40 -11.95
N LEU A 443 3.44 -6.56 -12.93
CA LEU A 443 2.56 -6.37 -14.09
C LEU A 443 2.43 -7.66 -14.90
N GLN A 444 1.20 -8.09 -15.17
CA GLN A 444 0.94 -9.18 -16.11
C GLN A 444 1.36 -8.73 -17.51
N ASN A 445 2.27 -9.49 -18.12
CA ASN A 445 2.93 -9.11 -19.38
C ASN A 445 2.79 -10.19 -20.47
N THR A 446 1.90 -11.14 -20.27
CA THR A 446 1.56 -12.19 -21.22
C THR A 446 0.06 -12.18 -21.51
N SER A 447 -0.33 -12.21 -22.79
CA SER A 447 -1.74 -12.43 -23.17
C SER A 447 -2.07 -13.91 -23.03
N ASP A 448 -3.04 -14.26 -22.17
CA ASP A 448 -3.48 -15.64 -21.92
C ASP A 448 -4.82 -15.66 -21.16
N PHE A 449 -5.36 -16.86 -20.93
CA PHE A 449 -6.50 -17.10 -20.06
C PHE A 449 -6.06 -17.47 -18.63
N TYR A 450 -6.53 -16.69 -17.68
CA TYR A 450 -6.26 -16.87 -16.26
C TYR A 450 -7.54 -17.27 -15.53
N LYS A 451 -7.41 -18.22 -14.61
CA LYS A 451 -8.45 -18.54 -13.63
C LYS A 451 -7.99 -18.07 -12.28
N VAL A 452 -8.80 -17.26 -11.64
CA VAL A 452 -8.48 -16.60 -10.39
C VAL A 452 -9.59 -16.88 -9.41
N VAL A 453 -9.23 -17.21 -8.18
CA VAL A 453 -10.16 -17.25 -7.05
C VAL A 453 -9.77 -16.10 -6.14
N ILE A 454 -10.74 -15.28 -5.79
CA ILE A 454 -10.56 -14.17 -4.86
C ILE A 454 -10.57 -14.80 -3.47
N ASN A 455 -9.40 -14.90 -2.84
CA ASN A 455 -9.23 -15.41 -1.47
C ASN A 455 -8.48 -14.38 -0.65
N GLY A 456 -9.01 -14.00 0.51
CA GLY A 456 -8.46 -12.93 1.33
C GLY A 456 -8.80 -11.56 0.74
N SER A 457 -8.85 -10.53 1.58
CA SER A 457 -9.56 -9.25 1.37
C SER A 457 -9.08 -8.33 0.23
N HIS A 458 -8.47 -8.83 -0.85
CA HIS A 458 -7.62 -8.02 -1.70
C HIS A 458 -7.83 -8.26 -3.18
N ILE A 459 -9.02 -7.90 -3.66
CA ILE A 459 -9.13 -7.31 -4.98
C ILE A 459 -8.94 -5.82 -4.79
N TYR A 460 -7.75 -5.34 -5.14
CA TYR A 460 -7.54 -3.90 -5.18
C TYR A 460 -7.95 -3.41 -6.55
N LEU A 461 -9.05 -2.67 -6.56
CA LEU A 461 -9.63 -2.08 -7.75
C LEU A 461 -9.22 -0.62 -7.83
N GLU A 462 -8.59 -0.24 -8.93
CA GLU A 462 -8.55 1.15 -9.36
C GLU A 462 -9.13 1.27 -10.77
N SER A 463 -9.33 2.50 -11.21
CA SER A 463 -10.02 2.83 -12.47
C SER A 463 -9.51 2.07 -13.70
N ASP A 464 -8.23 1.68 -13.73
CA ASP A 464 -7.56 1.10 -14.89
C ASP A 464 -6.83 -0.23 -14.61
N TYR A 465 -7.03 -0.83 -13.43
CA TYR A 465 -6.45 -2.14 -13.12
C TYR A 465 -7.13 -2.90 -11.98
N VAL A 466 -6.85 -4.20 -11.95
CA VAL A 466 -7.10 -5.07 -10.80
C VAL A 466 -5.83 -5.82 -10.41
N TYR A 467 -5.57 -5.87 -9.10
CA TYR A 467 -4.53 -6.71 -8.54
C TYR A 467 -5.12 -8.01 -8.01
N THR A 468 -4.63 -9.15 -8.49
CA THR A 468 -5.08 -10.46 -8.00
C THR A 468 -4.09 -11.57 -8.32
N ASN A 469 -4.08 -12.63 -7.51
CA ASN A 469 -3.14 -13.76 -7.61
C ASN A 469 -1.67 -13.32 -7.78
N GLY A 470 -1.34 -12.19 -7.17
CA GLY A 470 -0.03 -11.59 -7.21
C GLY A 470 0.41 -10.92 -8.50
N TYR A 471 -0.53 -10.57 -9.37
CA TYR A 471 -0.25 -9.79 -10.58
C TYR A 471 -1.18 -8.58 -10.67
N LYS A 472 -0.67 -7.50 -11.27
CA LYS A 472 -1.46 -6.38 -11.77
C LYS A 472 -1.96 -6.71 -13.17
N TYR A 473 -3.26 -6.69 -13.37
CA TYR A 473 -3.89 -6.79 -14.68
C TYR A 473 -4.51 -5.44 -15.00
N LYS A 474 -4.09 -4.81 -16.10
CA LYS A 474 -4.68 -3.55 -16.57
C LYS A 474 -5.98 -3.82 -17.31
N TRP A 475 -7.02 -3.08 -17.01
CA TRP A 475 -8.23 -3.09 -17.82
C TRP A 475 -8.46 -1.70 -18.42
N ASP A 476 -9.27 -1.65 -19.46
CA ASP A 476 -9.66 -0.37 -20.05
C ASP A 476 -11.10 -0.40 -20.55
N SER A 477 -11.58 0.77 -21.01
CA SER A 477 -12.98 0.96 -21.42
C SER A 477 -13.43 0.10 -22.61
N ASN A 478 -12.51 -0.52 -23.36
CA ASN A 478 -12.82 -1.40 -24.48
C ASN A 478 -13.04 -2.86 -24.04
N ASP A 479 -12.67 -3.20 -22.82
CA ASP A 479 -12.79 -4.54 -22.25
C ASP A 479 -14.25 -4.93 -22.03
N LEU A 480 -14.50 -6.24 -21.99
CA LEU A 480 -15.83 -6.80 -21.78
C LEU A 480 -15.93 -7.50 -20.43
N PHE A 481 -16.96 -7.16 -19.67
CA PHE A 481 -17.18 -7.66 -18.31
C PHE A 481 -18.47 -8.49 -18.26
N PHE A 482 -18.41 -9.66 -17.64
CA PHE A 482 -19.52 -10.60 -17.61
C PHE A 482 -19.81 -11.09 -16.19
N ILE A 483 -21.07 -11.02 -15.77
CA ILE A 483 -21.56 -11.66 -14.55
C ILE A 483 -22.47 -12.80 -14.98
N ARG A 484 -22.14 -14.05 -14.63
CA ARG A 484 -22.94 -15.25 -14.97
C ARG A 484 -23.27 -15.34 -16.47
N GLY A 485 -22.32 -14.91 -17.32
CA GLY A 485 -22.45 -14.92 -18.77
C GLY A 485 -23.23 -13.74 -19.39
N GLN A 486 -23.71 -12.79 -18.60
CA GLN A 486 -24.33 -11.55 -19.09
C GLN A 486 -23.31 -10.43 -19.14
N ASN A 487 -23.22 -9.71 -20.27
CA ASN A 487 -22.34 -8.55 -20.39
C ASN A 487 -22.89 -7.41 -19.52
N VAL A 488 -22.04 -6.84 -18.67
CA VAL A 488 -22.36 -5.75 -17.74
C VAL A 488 -21.36 -4.61 -17.88
N PRO A 489 -21.71 -3.37 -17.53
CA PRO A 489 -20.74 -2.29 -17.41
C PRO A 489 -19.66 -2.61 -16.37
N GLN A 490 -18.44 -2.07 -16.56
CA GLN A 490 -17.31 -2.24 -15.63
C GLN A 490 -17.69 -1.89 -14.18
N GLU A 491 -18.38 -0.77 -13.95
CA GLU A 491 -18.80 -0.36 -12.60
C GLU A 491 -19.70 -1.41 -11.91
N ILE A 492 -20.57 -2.07 -12.68
CA ILE A 492 -21.44 -3.12 -12.16
C ILE A 492 -20.64 -4.38 -11.85
N PHE A 493 -19.66 -4.70 -12.70
CA PHE A 493 -18.75 -5.81 -12.47
C PHE A 493 -17.90 -5.61 -11.21
N GLU A 494 -17.27 -4.44 -11.06
CA GLU A 494 -16.47 -4.07 -9.89
C GLU A 494 -17.25 -4.22 -8.59
N LYS A 495 -18.50 -3.74 -8.56
CA LYS A 495 -19.39 -3.85 -7.40
C LYS A 495 -19.83 -5.28 -7.09
N ALA A 496 -19.83 -6.16 -8.09
CA ALA A 496 -20.20 -7.55 -7.90
C ALA A 496 -19.04 -8.41 -7.37
N LEU A 497 -17.79 -7.92 -7.44
CA LEU A 497 -16.65 -8.67 -6.96
C LEU A 497 -16.60 -8.71 -5.43
N SER A 498 -16.40 -9.90 -4.88
CA SER A 498 -16.42 -10.18 -3.45
C SER A 498 -15.48 -11.34 -3.08
N ASN A 499 -15.18 -11.47 -1.78
CA ASN A 499 -14.27 -12.51 -1.32
C ASN A 499 -14.90 -13.91 -1.50
N GLY A 500 -14.18 -14.82 -2.15
CA GLY A 500 -14.65 -16.16 -2.52
C GLY A 500 -15.05 -16.30 -4.00
N ASP A 501 -15.21 -15.18 -4.71
CA ASP A 501 -15.54 -15.18 -6.14
C ASP A 501 -14.51 -15.90 -7.00
N SER A 502 -14.96 -16.45 -8.12
CA SER A 502 -14.09 -17.00 -9.16
C SER A 502 -14.23 -16.23 -10.46
N LEU A 503 -13.08 -15.86 -11.00
CA LEU A 503 -12.92 -15.12 -12.23
C LEU A 503 -12.25 -15.98 -13.30
N THR A 504 -12.73 -15.87 -14.53
CA THR A 504 -11.98 -16.24 -15.73
C THR A 504 -11.65 -14.98 -16.50
N ILE A 505 -10.36 -14.72 -16.71
CA ILE A 505 -9.84 -13.52 -17.36
C ILE A 505 -9.18 -13.94 -18.67
N GLY A 506 -9.70 -13.54 -19.82
CA GLY A 506 -8.96 -13.56 -21.07
C GLY A 506 -8.21 -12.25 -21.21
N TYR A 507 -6.94 -12.21 -20.80
CA TYR A 507 -6.16 -10.99 -20.67
C TYR A 507 -5.37 -10.67 -21.94
N GLU A 508 -5.35 -9.41 -22.34
CA GLU A 508 -4.54 -8.92 -23.45
C GLU A 508 -3.60 -7.79 -23.01
N VAL A 509 -2.31 -7.93 -23.33
CA VAL A 509 -1.27 -6.96 -22.88
C VAL A 509 -1.27 -5.65 -23.68
N LYS A 510 -1.92 -5.67 -24.84
CA LYS A 510 -1.99 -4.55 -25.78
C LYS A 510 -3.31 -3.83 -25.57
N ALA A 511 -3.26 -2.56 -25.22
CA ALA A 511 -4.45 -1.75 -24.96
C ALA A 511 -5.38 -1.61 -26.19
N GLU A 512 -4.90 -1.89 -27.41
CA GLU A 512 -5.76 -1.94 -28.60
C GLU A 512 -6.60 -3.23 -28.73
N ASN A 513 -6.31 -4.26 -27.93
CA ASN A 513 -7.02 -5.52 -27.91
C ASN A 513 -8.02 -5.54 -26.73
N ILE A 514 -9.05 -6.38 -26.85
CA ILE A 514 -10.12 -6.51 -25.85
C ILE A 514 -9.78 -7.63 -24.89
N SER A 515 -9.65 -7.32 -23.60
CA SER A 515 -9.67 -8.31 -22.52
C SER A 515 -11.11 -8.67 -22.16
N THR A 516 -11.28 -9.88 -21.62
CA THR A 516 -12.59 -10.38 -21.17
C THR A 516 -12.52 -10.80 -19.71
N TRP A 517 -13.48 -10.34 -18.92
CA TRP A 517 -13.54 -10.54 -17.48
C TRP A 517 -14.84 -11.25 -17.15
N ASN A 518 -14.78 -12.47 -16.61
CA ASN A 518 -15.98 -13.27 -16.37
C ASN A 518 -16.04 -13.75 -14.92
N LEU A 519 -17.01 -13.22 -14.17
CA LEU A 519 -17.36 -13.69 -12.83
C LEU A 519 -18.16 -14.99 -12.97
N THR A 520 -17.47 -16.11 -12.79
CA THR A 520 -18.00 -17.46 -13.02
C THR A 520 -18.59 -18.08 -11.75
N ILE A 521 -18.09 -17.69 -10.57
CA ILE A 521 -18.69 -17.99 -9.27
C ILE A 521 -18.77 -16.67 -8.52
N ASP A 522 -19.96 -16.35 -8.06
CA ASP A 522 -20.30 -15.11 -7.36
C ASP A 522 -20.75 -15.51 -5.94
N VAL A 523 -19.91 -15.16 -4.97
CA VAL A 523 -19.98 -15.36 -3.53
C VAL A 523 -20.17 -13.97 -2.90
N THR A 524 -21.21 -13.26 -3.32
CA THR A 524 -21.53 -11.93 -2.79
C THR A 524 -21.52 -11.94 -1.26
N GLU A 525 -20.57 -11.25 -0.65
CA GLU A 525 -20.50 -11.10 0.81
C GLU A 525 -21.69 -10.25 1.27
N ALA A 526 -22.50 -10.78 2.18
CA ALA A 526 -23.66 -10.07 2.71
C ALA A 526 -23.22 -8.84 3.51
N ALA A 527 -23.94 -7.73 3.36
CA ALA A 527 -23.74 -6.54 4.18
C ALA A 527 -23.74 -6.89 5.67
N LYS A 528 -22.89 -6.21 6.44
CA LYS A 528 -22.73 -6.47 7.87
C LYS A 528 -24.07 -6.32 8.60
N LEU A 529 -24.43 -7.36 9.35
CA LEU A 529 -25.57 -7.33 10.26
C LEU A 529 -25.19 -6.54 11.52
N GLU A 530 -25.97 -5.52 11.85
CA GLU A 530 -25.84 -4.73 13.06
C GLU A 530 -27.21 -4.54 13.73
N ILE A 531 -27.24 -4.48 15.06
CA ILE A 531 -28.38 -3.98 15.83
C ILE A 531 -28.05 -2.53 16.17
N THR A 532 -28.87 -1.59 15.69
CA THR A 532 -28.64 -0.14 15.83
C THR A 532 -29.61 0.51 16.82
N ASN A 533 -30.66 -0.21 17.22
CA ASN A 533 -31.50 0.14 18.35
C ASN A 533 -31.59 -1.08 19.29
N PRO A 534 -30.98 -1.01 20.49
CA PRO A 534 -30.43 0.18 21.16
C PRO A 534 -29.15 0.75 20.50
N ALA A 535 -28.91 2.06 20.71
CA ALA A 535 -27.81 2.80 20.07
C ALA A 535 -26.41 2.42 20.59
N HIS A 536 -26.34 1.84 21.79
CA HIS A 536 -25.13 1.28 22.39
C HIS A 536 -25.49 0.06 23.23
N THR A 537 -24.48 -0.72 23.59
CA THR A 537 -24.64 -1.95 24.36
C THR A 537 -23.50 -2.10 25.38
N PRO A 538 -23.79 -2.43 26.65
CA PRO A 538 -25.12 -2.54 27.23
C PRO A 538 -25.81 -1.17 27.41
N VAL A 539 -27.14 -1.16 27.42
CA VAL A 539 -27.97 0.00 27.82
C VAL A 539 -28.86 -0.37 29.00
N THR A 540 -29.06 0.55 29.94
CA THR A 540 -30.04 0.42 31.02
C THR A 540 -31.40 1.00 30.61
N TYR A 541 -32.48 0.33 31.01
CA TYR A 541 -33.84 0.70 30.61
C TYR A 541 -34.85 0.27 31.67
N ASP A 542 -35.83 1.11 31.98
CA ASP A 542 -36.94 0.78 32.90
C ASP A 542 -38.24 0.79 32.10
N GLY A 543 -38.63 -0.38 31.61
CA GLY A 543 -39.77 -0.51 30.73
C GLY A 543 -40.01 -1.94 30.27
N SER A 544 -41.27 -2.31 30.15
CA SER A 544 -41.69 -3.69 29.88
C SER A 544 -41.46 -4.15 28.43
N SER A 545 -41.17 -3.24 27.50
CA SER A 545 -40.89 -3.58 26.11
C SER A 545 -39.97 -2.57 25.42
N TYR A 546 -39.25 -3.05 24.39
CA TYR A 546 -38.28 -2.27 23.64
C TYR A 546 -38.34 -2.59 22.13
N ILE A 547 -38.14 -1.60 21.27
CA ILE A 547 -38.11 -1.80 19.82
C ILE A 547 -36.71 -2.26 19.40
N ILE A 548 -36.61 -3.42 18.74
CA ILE A 548 -35.33 -3.90 18.20
C ILE A 548 -35.29 -3.68 16.69
N SER A 549 -34.25 -2.97 16.24
CA SER A 549 -34.00 -2.67 14.83
C SER A 549 -32.51 -2.58 14.52
N GLY A 550 -32.17 -2.64 13.24
CA GLY A 550 -30.80 -2.71 12.79
C GLY A 550 -30.64 -2.55 11.30
N THR A 551 -29.43 -2.85 10.82
CA THR A 551 -29.09 -2.90 9.39
C THR A 551 -28.54 -4.27 9.01
N ALA A 552 -28.75 -4.70 7.77
CA ALA A 552 -28.32 -5.99 7.25
C ALA A 552 -28.33 -5.98 5.72
N GLN A 553 -28.01 -7.10 5.07
CA GLN A 553 -28.13 -7.22 3.61
C GLN A 553 -29.58 -7.06 3.16
N ALA A 554 -29.84 -6.12 2.23
CA ALA A 554 -31.17 -5.91 1.68
C ALA A 554 -31.76 -7.22 1.12
N GLU A 555 -33.08 -7.39 1.27
CA GLU A 555 -33.85 -8.57 0.86
C GLU A 555 -33.57 -9.87 1.66
N TYR A 556 -32.64 -9.88 2.60
CA TYR A 556 -32.37 -11.04 3.47
C TYR A 556 -33.42 -11.12 4.59
N THR A 557 -33.38 -12.20 5.36
CA THR A 557 -34.15 -12.33 6.61
C THR A 557 -33.24 -12.31 7.82
N VAL A 558 -33.69 -11.68 8.90
CA VAL A 558 -33.01 -11.64 10.19
C VAL A 558 -33.77 -12.50 11.19
N HIS A 559 -33.07 -13.43 11.82
CA HIS A 559 -33.55 -14.28 12.90
C HIS A 559 -33.09 -13.68 14.23
N LEU A 560 -34.04 -13.36 15.11
CA LEU A 560 -33.76 -12.72 16.40
C LEU A 560 -33.98 -13.71 17.54
N TYR A 561 -33.05 -13.71 18.49
CA TYR A 561 -33.08 -14.50 19.72
C TYR A 561 -32.99 -13.58 20.93
N LEU A 562 -33.65 -13.95 22.02
CA LEU A 562 -33.53 -13.31 23.33
C LEU A 562 -33.10 -14.36 24.36
N ASN A 563 -31.95 -14.14 24.99
CA ASN A 563 -31.35 -15.05 25.98
C ASN A 563 -31.29 -16.51 25.46
N GLY A 564 -30.91 -16.68 24.19
CA GLY A 564 -30.84 -17.97 23.49
C GLY A 564 -32.18 -18.57 23.04
N THR A 565 -33.31 -17.92 23.32
CA THR A 565 -34.65 -18.35 22.85
C THR A 565 -35.02 -17.64 21.56
N PHE A 566 -35.44 -18.39 20.54
CA PHE A 566 -35.86 -17.82 19.26
C PHE A 566 -37.14 -16.97 19.43
N LEU A 567 -37.07 -15.69 19.03
CA LEU A 567 -38.22 -14.79 19.03
C LEU A 567 -38.98 -14.87 17.70
N GLY A 568 -38.26 -14.86 16.58
CA GLY A 568 -38.86 -14.91 15.25
C GLY A 568 -37.96 -14.33 14.17
N THR A 569 -38.57 -14.03 13.03
CA THR A 569 -37.88 -13.52 11.85
C THR A 569 -38.47 -12.19 11.38
N THR A 570 -37.63 -11.37 10.74
CA THR A 570 -38.07 -10.16 10.02
C THR A 570 -37.32 -10.05 8.69
N LYS A 571 -37.93 -9.38 7.71
CA LYS A 571 -37.30 -9.16 6.40
C LYS A 571 -36.56 -7.82 6.41
N VAL A 572 -35.36 -7.81 5.84
CA VAL A 572 -34.60 -6.59 5.58
C VAL A 572 -35.17 -5.91 4.35
N ASP A 573 -35.41 -4.61 4.43
CA ASP A 573 -35.97 -3.84 3.32
C ASP A 573 -34.93 -3.53 2.23
N ASP A 574 -35.38 -2.89 1.15
CA ASP A 574 -34.54 -2.52 0.00
C ASP A 574 -33.41 -1.54 0.37
N ASN A 575 -33.50 -0.85 1.51
CA ASN A 575 -32.48 0.09 1.99
C ASN A 575 -31.48 -0.57 2.94
N GLY A 576 -31.64 -1.86 3.24
CA GLY A 576 -30.79 -2.58 4.19
C GLY A 576 -31.19 -2.34 5.65
N GLU A 577 -32.36 -1.77 5.91
CA GLU A 577 -32.88 -1.55 7.26
C GLU A 577 -33.84 -2.69 7.64
N TRP A 578 -33.82 -3.07 8.92
CA TRP A 578 -34.78 -4.04 9.46
C TRP A 578 -35.28 -3.61 10.83
N THR A 579 -36.55 -3.91 11.09
CA THR A 579 -37.16 -3.77 12.41
C THR A 579 -37.91 -5.04 12.74
N TYR A 580 -37.63 -5.62 13.91
CA TYR A 580 -38.45 -6.70 14.46
C TYR A 580 -39.72 -6.11 15.12
N GLY A 581 -39.63 -4.87 15.61
CA GLY A 581 -40.69 -4.19 16.35
C GLY A 581 -40.51 -4.30 17.87
N SER A 582 -41.59 -4.07 18.61
CA SER A 582 -41.59 -4.06 20.08
C SER A 582 -41.51 -5.48 20.64
N VAL A 583 -40.48 -5.77 21.45
CA VAL A 583 -40.26 -7.03 22.14
C VAL A 583 -40.47 -6.85 23.64
N SER A 584 -41.15 -7.79 24.30
CA SER A 584 -41.28 -7.80 25.75
C SER A 584 -39.96 -8.17 26.41
N LEU A 585 -39.54 -7.39 27.41
CA LEU A 585 -38.32 -7.66 28.17
C LEU A 585 -38.60 -8.49 29.42
N LEU A 586 -37.63 -9.33 29.80
CA LEU A 586 -37.60 -9.94 31.12
C LEU A 586 -37.29 -8.86 32.16
N GLN A 587 -38.11 -8.80 33.21
CA GLN A 587 -38.09 -7.70 34.18
C GLN A 587 -37.02 -7.93 35.25
N ASN A 588 -36.27 -6.88 35.59
CA ASN A 588 -35.12 -6.91 36.48
C ASN A 588 -34.05 -7.92 36.02
N GLU A 589 -33.91 -8.12 34.71
CA GLU A 589 -33.00 -9.09 34.09
C GLU A 589 -32.16 -8.45 32.97
N THR A 590 -30.98 -8.99 32.74
CA THR A 590 -30.22 -8.72 31.52
C THR A 590 -30.87 -9.44 30.34
N ASN A 591 -31.25 -8.68 29.32
CA ASN A 591 -31.85 -9.14 28.07
C ASN A 591 -30.79 -9.09 26.96
N THR A 592 -30.22 -10.24 26.60
CA THR A 592 -29.23 -10.37 25.52
C THR A 592 -29.93 -10.78 24.24
N PHE A 593 -29.89 -9.90 23.24
CA PHE A 593 -30.38 -10.15 21.90
C PHE A 593 -29.25 -10.65 21.00
N GLU A 594 -29.53 -11.69 20.23
CA GLU A 594 -28.64 -12.18 19.18
C GLU A 594 -29.39 -12.21 17.85
N ALA A 595 -28.77 -11.67 16.80
CA ALA A 595 -29.33 -11.67 15.46
C ALA A 595 -28.42 -12.40 14.45
N TYR A 596 -29.07 -13.14 13.55
CA TYR A 596 -28.44 -13.86 12.44
C TYR A 596 -29.15 -13.53 11.14
N GLN A 597 -28.43 -13.35 10.04
CA GLN A 597 -29.02 -13.05 8.73
C GLN A 597 -28.89 -14.22 7.75
N TYR A 598 -29.91 -14.39 6.91
CA TYR A 598 -30.06 -15.48 5.97
C TYR A 598 -30.44 -14.97 4.58
N ALA A 599 -29.78 -15.50 3.55
CA ALA A 599 -30.14 -15.26 2.16
C ALA A 599 -31.56 -15.81 1.83
N PRO A 600 -32.23 -15.33 0.76
CA PRO A 600 -33.63 -15.70 0.42
C PRO A 600 -33.95 -17.20 0.25
N ASP A 601 -32.94 -18.07 0.22
CA ASP A 601 -33.02 -19.53 0.08
C ASP A 601 -32.32 -20.30 1.21
N LYS A 602 -31.80 -19.60 2.23
CA LYS A 602 -31.19 -20.19 3.41
C LYS A 602 -32.09 -20.00 4.64
N ASP A 603 -32.00 -20.94 5.57
CA ASP A 603 -32.73 -20.92 6.83
C ASP A 603 -31.97 -21.80 7.85
N GLY A 604 -32.19 -21.60 9.14
CA GLY A 604 -31.60 -22.39 10.22
C GLY A 604 -31.87 -21.85 11.61
N GLN A 605 -31.32 -22.55 12.61
CA GLN A 605 -31.42 -22.15 14.02
C GLN A 605 -30.04 -21.89 14.62
N ASN A 606 -29.96 -20.93 15.55
CA ASN A 606 -28.75 -20.60 16.29
C ASN A 606 -27.54 -20.35 15.37
N GLY A 607 -27.78 -19.63 14.27
CA GLY A 607 -26.75 -19.28 13.30
C GLY A 607 -26.35 -20.36 12.31
N GLU A 608 -26.84 -21.61 12.44
CA GLU A 608 -26.61 -22.63 11.41
C GLU A 608 -27.17 -22.14 10.07
N GLY A 609 -26.37 -22.18 9.01
CA GLY A 609 -26.76 -21.75 7.66
C GLY A 609 -26.86 -20.23 7.45
N SER A 610 -26.60 -19.42 8.49
CA SER A 610 -26.57 -17.95 8.37
C SER A 610 -25.29 -17.46 7.70
N GLU A 611 -25.28 -16.19 7.27
CA GLU A 611 -24.05 -15.54 6.77
C GLU A 611 -23.10 -15.13 7.90
N ASN A 612 -23.57 -15.15 9.16
CA ASN A 612 -22.78 -14.77 10.34
C ASN A 612 -22.83 -15.84 11.46
N PRO A 613 -22.43 -17.11 11.19
CA PRO A 613 -22.69 -18.24 12.08
C PRO A 613 -21.89 -18.23 13.38
N THR A 614 -20.75 -17.53 13.43
CA THR A 614 -19.86 -17.46 14.59
C THR A 614 -19.79 -16.06 15.21
N THR A 615 -20.45 -15.09 14.60
CA THR A 615 -20.40 -13.66 14.97
C THR A 615 -21.80 -13.05 14.88
N PRO A 616 -22.75 -13.44 15.77
CA PRO A 616 -24.05 -12.78 15.84
C PRO A 616 -23.90 -11.28 16.11
N ALA A 617 -24.84 -10.48 15.60
CA ALA A 617 -24.99 -9.12 16.11
C ALA A 617 -25.65 -9.20 17.50
N ILE A 618 -25.03 -8.55 18.49
CA ILE A 618 -25.42 -8.63 19.89
C ILE A 618 -25.86 -7.26 20.40
N ALA A 619 -26.99 -7.21 21.09
CA ALA A 619 -27.41 -6.06 21.88
C ALA A 619 -27.83 -6.50 23.27
N ILE A 620 -27.43 -5.75 24.29
CA ILE A 620 -27.72 -6.06 25.69
C ILE A 620 -28.53 -4.91 26.28
N ILE A 621 -29.72 -5.23 26.76
CA ILE A 621 -30.58 -4.32 27.51
C ILE A 621 -30.65 -4.84 28.95
N ASN A 622 -30.08 -4.09 29.88
CA ASN A 622 -30.25 -4.35 31.30
C ASN A 622 -31.56 -3.70 31.75
N GLU A 623 -32.60 -4.50 31.90
CA GLU A 623 -33.90 -4.00 32.31
C GLU A 623 -33.95 -3.89 33.83
N GLY A 624 -34.32 -2.71 34.32
CA GLY A 624 -34.49 -2.46 35.75
C GLY A 624 -34.55 -0.98 36.10
N ALA A 625 -35.28 -0.72 37.18
CA ALA A 625 -35.37 0.59 37.81
C ALA A 625 -34.00 1.16 38.21
N PHE A 626 -33.76 2.44 37.91
CA PHE A 626 -32.68 3.18 38.56
C PHE A 626 -33.11 3.58 39.98
N ALA A 627 -33.01 2.62 40.90
CA ALA A 627 -33.44 2.74 42.29
C ALA A 627 -32.32 2.21 43.20
N SER A 628 -32.36 2.52 44.50
CA SER A 628 -31.42 1.98 45.48
C SER A 628 -32.07 1.04 46.48
N THR A 629 -31.25 0.21 47.13
CA THR A 629 -31.61 -0.66 48.26
C THR A 629 -31.09 -0.12 49.58
N GLU A 630 -30.08 0.73 49.53
CA GLU A 630 -29.50 1.40 50.69
C GLU A 630 -28.88 2.73 50.26
N ILE A 631 -28.98 3.74 51.12
CA ILE A 631 -28.25 5.00 50.97
C ILE A 631 -27.55 5.29 52.29
N THR A 632 -26.23 5.40 52.25
CA THR A 632 -25.43 5.76 53.42
C THR A 632 -25.08 7.24 53.41
N LEU A 633 -25.49 7.98 54.44
CA LEU A 633 -25.02 9.33 54.71
C LEU A 633 -23.65 9.26 55.38
N LYS A 634 -22.63 9.85 54.73
CA LYS A 634 -21.32 10.09 55.31
C LYS A 634 -21.26 11.50 55.88
N ASP A 635 -21.59 11.57 57.16
CA ASP A 635 -21.59 12.77 57.99
C ASP A 635 -20.14 13.10 58.44
N ILE A 636 -19.56 14.15 57.87
CA ILE A 636 -18.13 14.49 58.08
C ILE A 636 -17.93 15.27 59.39
N ASP A 637 -18.93 16.04 59.83
CA ASP A 637 -18.82 16.96 60.96
C ASP A 637 -19.64 16.52 62.20
N ASN A 638 -20.33 15.38 62.10
CA ASN A 638 -21.17 14.75 63.10
C ASN A 638 -22.38 15.61 63.51
N ASN A 639 -22.84 16.51 62.62
CA ASN A 639 -24.01 17.38 62.83
C ASN A 639 -25.28 16.89 62.11
N GLY A 640 -25.26 15.71 61.51
CA GLY A 640 -26.32 15.20 60.65
C GLY A 640 -26.19 15.74 59.22
N LEU A 641 -27.29 15.75 58.45
CA LEU A 641 -27.26 16.14 57.04
C LEU A 641 -26.90 17.63 56.87
N THR A 642 -25.71 17.92 56.35
CA THR A 642 -25.17 19.26 56.11
C THR A 642 -24.50 19.39 54.73
N ILE A 643 -24.03 20.60 54.41
CA ILE A 643 -23.26 20.86 53.18
C ILE A 643 -21.88 20.18 53.31
N SER A 644 -21.42 19.56 52.24
CA SER A 644 -20.18 18.77 52.10
C SER A 644 -20.28 17.30 52.46
N ASP A 645 -21.38 16.86 53.07
CA ASP A 645 -21.63 15.43 53.29
C ASP A 645 -21.87 14.70 51.97
N THR A 646 -21.58 13.40 51.96
CA THR A 646 -21.84 12.54 50.80
C THR A 646 -22.94 11.52 51.09
N LEU A 647 -23.66 11.16 50.03
CA LEU A 647 -24.68 10.14 49.99
C LEU A 647 -24.17 9.04 49.07
N ASP A 648 -23.86 7.89 49.64
CA ASP A 648 -23.38 6.72 48.91
C ASP A 648 -24.58 5.80 48.63
N PHE A 649 -24.89 5.54 47.37
CA PHE A 649 -26.06 4.76 46.96
C PHE A 649 -25.66 3.31 46.65
N THR A 650 -26.37 2.34 47.21
CA THR A 650 -26.30 0.95 46.74
C THR A 650 -27.49 0.69 45.84
N PHE A 651 -27.28 0.57 44.53
CA PHE A 651 -28.38 0.40 43.58
C PHE A 651 -29.08 -0.96 43.69
N LEU A 652 -30.38 -1.00 43.38
CA LEU A 652 -31.25 -2.18 43.44
C LEU A 652 -30.76 -3.33 42.54
N ASN A 653 -30.20 -2.99 41.38
CA ASN A 653 -29.62 -3.94 40.43
C ASN A 653 -28.13 -3.60 40.19
N PRO A 654 -27.23 -3.89 41.16
CA PRO A 654 -25.85 -3.38 41.12
C PRO A 654 -25.00 -4.01 40.00
N SER A 655 -25.41 -5.16 39.46
CA SER A 655 -24.75 -5.82 38.34
C SER A 655 -25.04 -5.19 36.96
N TYR A 656 -25.95 -4.22 36.86
CA TYR A 656 -26.45 -3.68 35.58
C TYR A 656 -25.73 -2.42 35.10
N GLY A 657 -24.71 -1.97 35.84
CA GLY A 657 -23.94 -0.78 35.48
C GLY A 657 -24.74 0.51 35.66
N HIS A 658 -25.69 0.54 36.59
CA HIS A 658 -26.29 1.79 37.03
C HIS A 658 -25.23 2.62 37.75
N GLU A 659 -24.89 3.77 37.16
CA GLU A 659 -24.07 4.79 37.80
C GLU A 659 -24.69 6.16 37.54
N PHE A 660 -24.53 7.10 38.46
CA PHE A 660 -24.90 8.48 38.19
C PHE A 660 -24.15 8.97 36.96
N LYS A 661 -24.87 9.73 36.12
CA LYS A 661 -24.24 10.38 34.98
C LYS A 661 -23.12 11.30 35.49
N LYS A 662 -21.94 11.17 34.91
CA LYS A 662 -20.79 12.01 35.27
C LYS A 662 -21.13 13.50 35.17
N ASP A 663 -20.64 14.27 36.13
CA ASP A 663 -20.82 15.72 36.25
C ASP A 663 -22.29 16.16 36.40
N ILE A 664 -23.17 15.26 36.86
CA ILE A 664 -24.56 15.61 37.13
C ILE A 664 -24.69 16.53 38.34
N THR A 665 -25.63 17.46 38.26
CA THR A 665 -26.17 18.20 39.40
C THR A 665 -27.67 17.96 39.45
N GLY A 666 -28.20 17.65 40.63
CA GLY A 666 -29.64 17.47 40.81
C GLY A 666 -30.11 17.95 42.17
N THR A 667 -31.40 17.79 42.42
CA THR A 667 -32.01 18.11 43.71
C THR A 667 -32.55 16.86 44.38
N ILE A 668 -32.48 16.85 45.71
CA ILE A 668 -33.04 15.81 46.56
C ILE A 668 -33.95 16.50 47.58
N THR A 669 -35.15 15.99 47.78
CA THR A 669 -36.01 16.38 48.90
C THR A 669 -35.91 15.33 49.99
N VAL A 670 -35.49 15.72 51.19
CA VAL A 670 -35.35 14.86 52.37
C VAL A 670 -36.36 15.23 53.43
N ASN A 671 -37.09 14.26 53.96
CA ASN A 671 -37.97 14.41 55.14
C ASN A 671 -37.26 13.92 56.40
N ASP A 672 -37.44 14.60 57.53
CA ASP A 672 -36.80 14.25 58.81
C ASP A 672 -37.51 13.14 59.61
N GLY A 673 -38.60 12.58 59.09
CA GLY A 673 -39.42 11.57 59.76
C GLY A 673 -40.42 12.17 60.78
N TYR A 674 -40.35 13.48 61.03
CA TYR A 674 -41.29 14.24 61.87
C TYR A 674 -42.20 15.15 61.04
N GLY A 675 -42.20 14.99 59.71
CA GLY A 675 -43.03 15.74 58.79
C GLY A 675 -42.44 17.09 58.40
N LYS A 676 -41.13 17.31 58.59
CA LYS A 676 -40.41 18.48 58.05
C LYS A 676 -39.49 18.08 56.90
N SER A 677 -39.38 18.94 55.90
CA SER A 677 -38.56 18.66 54.72
C SER A 677 -37.47 19.71 54.48
N ALA A 678 -36.40 19.25 53.81
CA ALA A 678 -35.33 20.08 53.27
C ALA A 678 -35.09 19.68 51.81
N GLU A 679 -34.81 20.66 50.96
CA GLU A 679 -34.46 20.47 49.56
C GLU A 679 -32.99 20.83 49.35
N LEU A 680 -32.20 19.86 48.93
CA LEU A 680 -30.74 19.95 48.77
C LEU A 680 -30.36 19.97 47.30
N ILE A 681 -29.29 20.67 46.97
CA ILE A 681 -28.56 20.53 45.71
C ILE A 681 -27.42 19.55 45.94
N VAL A 682 -27.30 18.57 45.04
CA VAL A 682 -26.24 17.57 45.05
C VAL A 682 -25.46 17.57 43.75
N GLU A 683 -24.18 17.25 43.83
CA GLU A 683 -23.28 17.09 42.68
C GLU A 683 -22.66 15.69 42.64
N TYR A 684 -22.35 15.23 41.43
CA TYR A 684 -21.61 14.01 41.17
C TYR A 684 -20.24 14.01 41.85
N VAL A 685 -19.89 12.91 42.52
CA VAL A 685 -18.54 12.64 43.02
C VAL A 685 -17.90 11.53 42.19
N ASP A 686 -18.56 10.37 42.19
CA ASP A 686 -18.19 9.18 41.44
C ASP A 686 -19.45 8.34 41.16
N SER A 687 -19.29 7.15 40.57
CA SER A 687 -20.36 6.32 40.01
C SER A 687 -21.62 6.18 40.88
N ASP A 688 -21.50 6.09 42.20
CA ASP A 688 -22.63 5.87 43.12
C ASP A 688 -22.71 6.90 44.26
N THR A 689 -21.85 7.93 44.23
CA THR A 689 -21.76 8.92 45.31
C THR A 689 -22.18 10.31 44.84
N LEU A 690 -23.07 10.93 45.62
CA LEU A 690 -23.46 12.33 45.45
C LEU A 690 -23.03 13.15 46.67
N LYS A 691 -22.59 14.39 46.44
CA LYS A 691 -22.21 15.31 47.51
C LYS A 691 -23.22 16.43 47.64
N VAL A 692 -23.64 16.74 48.87
CA VAL A 692 -24.50 17.89 49.16
C VAL A 692 -23.69 19.18 49.04
N ILE A 693 -24.10 20.08 48.16
CA ILE A 693 -23.39 21.35 47.93
C ILE A 693 -24.15 22.58 48.40
N ASP A 694 -25.49 22.51 48.48
CA ASP A 694 -26.30 23.63 48.94
C ASP A 694 -27.69 23.15 49.42
N PHE A 695 -28.43 24.03 50.09
CA PHE A 695 -29.83 23.85 50.43
C PHE A 695 -30.68 24.90 49.73
N ILE A 696 -31.61 24.46 48.89
CA ILE A 696 -32.59 25.34 48.23
C ILE A 696 -33.58 25.88 49.26
N SER A 697 -34.08 24.98 50.13
CA SER A 697 -35.01 25.34 51.18
C SER A 697 -34.91 24.38 52.37
N ILE A 698 -35.15 24.90 53.58
CA ILE A 698 -35.20 24.11 54.81
C ILE A 698 -36.43 24.59 55.59
N GLU A 699 -37.37 23.68 55.87
CA GLU A 699 -38.52 24.02 56.72
C GLU A 699 -38.10 24.33 58.16
N SER A 700 -38.79 25.27 58.80
CA SER A 700 -38.47 25.66 60.18
C SER A 700 -38.53 24.46 61.14
N ASN A 701 -37.47 24.29 61.95
CA ASN A 701 -37.26 23.18 62.88
C ASN A 701 -37.02 21.81 62.24
N PHE A 702 -36.51 21.75 60.99
CA PHE A 702 -36.01 20.52 60.39
C PHE A 702 -34.91 19.87 61.25
N THR A 703 -35.02 18.57 61.48
CA THR A 703 -34.07 17.83 62.32
C THR A 703 -32.94 17.23 61.48
N HIS A 704 -31.87 18.01 61.23
CA HIS A 704 -30.69 17.56 60.47
C HIS A 704 -30.08 16.26 61.00
N ASN A 705 -30.15 16.03 62.31
CA ASN A 705 -29.59 14.86 62.97
C ASN A 705 -30.64 13.74 63.21
N SER A 706 -31.72 13.67 62.42
CA SER A 706 -32.72 12.61 62.57
C SER A 706 -32.15 11.23 62.19
N ALA A 707 -32.63 10.18 62.88
CA ALA A 707 -32.39 8.78 62.53
C ALA A 707 -33.37 8.27 61.44
N SER A 708 -34.26 9.13 60.97
CA SER A 708 -35.31 8.83 60.00
C SER A 708 -35.30 9.82 58.84
N LEU A 709 -34.12 10.29 58.45
CA LEU A 709 -33.95 11.08 57.23
C LEU A 709 -34.27 10.21 56.02
N ILE A 710 -35.25 10.60 55.22
CA ILE A 710 -35.76 9.81 54.09
C ILE A 710 -35.83 10.69 52.85
N ILE A 711 -35.28 10.21 51.73
CA ILE A 711 -35.46 10.84 50.43
C ILE A 711 -36.91 10.62 49.98
N VAL A 712 -37.64 11.71 49.76
CA VAL A 712 -39.05 11.68 49.34
C VAL A 712 -39.27 12.24 47.93
N GLY A 713 -38.21 12.76 47.30
CA GLY A 713 -38.28 13.26 45.93
C GLY A 713 -36.89 13.58 45.38
N THR A 714 -36.75 13.49 44.06
CA THR A 714 -35.53 13.84 43.33
C THR A 714 -35.88 14.56 42.04
N GLU A 715 -35.04 15.49 41.61
CA GLU A 715 -35.16 16.13 40.30
C GLU A 715 -33.78 16.18 39.64
N GLY A 716 -33.70 15.86 38.35
CA GLY A 716 -32.46 15.93 37.59
C GLY A 716 -31.41 14.88 37.97
N LEU A 717 -31.75 13.86 38.76
CA LEU A 717 -30.87 12.72 39.03
C LEU A 717 -31.13 11.60 38.02
N VAL A 718 -30.18 11.40 37.10
CA VAL A 718 -30.23 10.36 36.07
C VAL A 718 -28.94 9.54 36.04
N ASN A 719 -29.02 8.34 35.48
CA ASN A 719 -27.85 7.53 35.18
C ASN A 719 -27.21 7.86 33.81
N GLN A 720 -26.16 7.14 33.43
CA GLN A 720 -25.45 7.32 32.15
C GLN A 720 -26.34 7.22 30.90
N ASP A 721 -27.44 6.46 30.98
CA ASP A 721 -28.41 6.24 29.90
C ASP A 721 -29.67 7.12 30.02
N GLN A 722 -29.63 8.14 30.88
CA GLN A 722 -30.70 9.12 31.12
C GLN A 722 -31.94 8.57 31.84
N LEU A 723 -31.82 7.42 32.52
CA LEU A 723 -32.89 6.90 33.35
C LEU A 723 -32.95 7.66 34.67
N SER A 724 -34.12 8.22 35.00
CA SER A 724 -34.34 8.99 36.23
C SER A 724 -34.34 8.12 37.48
N TYR A 725 -33.75 8.63 38.56
CA TYR A 725 -33.74 7.95 39.85
C TYR A 725 -35.16 7.81 40.40
N ASN A 726 -35.59 6.58 40.69
CA ASN A 726 -36.94 6.27 41.13
C ASN A 726 -37.02 6.05 42.64
N VAL A 727 -37.50 7.08 43.34
CA VAL A 727 -37.69 7.06 44.80
C VAL A 727 -38.73 6.00 45.22
N GLU A 728 -39.82 5.86 44.49
CA GLU A 728 -40.90 4.91 44.83
C GLU A 728 -40.43 3.45 44.74
N GLN A 729 -39.64 3.11 43.71
CA GLN A 729 -39.10 1.77 43.53
C GLN A 729 -37.95 1.45 44.49
N SER A 730 -37.30 2.45 45.09
CA SER A 730 -36.26 2.25 46.10
C SER A 730 -36.82 1.72 47.44
N GLN A 731 -38.14 1.74 47.61
CA GLN A 731 -38.83 1.31 48.84
C GLN A 731 -38.29 2.05 50.09
N TRP A 732 -38.69 1.62 51.29
CA TRP A 732 -38.29 2.31 52.52
C TRP A 732 -36.79 2.25 52.77
N ASP A 733 -36.18 1.07 52.63
CA ASP A 733 -34.76 0.88 52.97
C ASP A 733 -33.81 1.59 51.99
N GLY A 734 -34.19 1.71 50.71
CA GLY A 734 -33.45 2.46 49.67
C GLY A 734 -33.79 3.95 49.60
N THR A 735 -34.53 4.48 50.57
CA THR A 735 -34.76 5.93 50.69
C THR A 735 -34.33 6.47 52.04
N LEU A 736 -34.22 5.61 53.05
CA LEU A 736 -33.69 5.94 54.37
C LEU A 736 -32.18 6.18 54.29
N LEU A 737 -31.73 7.34 54.80
CA LEU A 737 -30.31 7.65 54.96
C LEU A 737 -29.77 6.91 56.19
N SER A 738 -29.18 5.73 55.96
CA SER A 738 -28.46 4.99 56.99
C SER A 738 -27.18 5.74 57.35
N ARG A 739 -26.74 5.64 58.61
CA ARG A 739 -25.47 6.25 59.04
C ARG A 739 -24.45 5.18 59.34
N TYR A 740 -23.26 5.36 58.80
CA TYR A 740 -22.10 4.63 59.28
C TYR A 740 -21.61 5.28 60.58
N HIS A 741 -21.44 4.49 61.64
CA HIS A 741 -20.85 4.95 62.90
C HIS A 741 -19.33 5.02 62.83
#